data_AF-A0A5B9P5D0-F1
#
_entry.id   AF-A0A5B9P5D0-F1
#
_cell.length_a   1.000
_cell.length_b   1.000
_cell.length_c   1.000
_cell.angle_alpha   90.00
_cell.angle_beta   90.00
_cell.angle_gamma   90.00
#
_symmetry.space_group_name_H-M   'P 1'
#
loop_
_entity.id
_entity.type
_entity.pdbx_description
1 polymer ?
#
loop_
_entity_poly.entity_id
_entity_poly.type
_entity_poly.pdbx_seq_one_letter_code
_entity_poly.pdbx_strand_id
1 'polypeptide(L)'
;MENRCGTSVAKFAASGLLNRLKKIRQTALTRPNMTSPSMKRRNKRRKSNPFHFAKLEPRQLLAGDLGELNLLTNGDFSEVPTAGAVPDFYDSADVAGWNATNVADGQQIVLYTFGTGDDANTVLKLDSTADQVDYVFQDVATTAGETYLLTFDLQGQNPGELVVENVEVFWNGEQVGLFESTGIWTTHAMVVTGAAEGDSTLEFREAADGSTLSGDGIGVLIDNVNVALATATTGVTNGSFETVTGDGPFFSNGNVEGWNALERGDRPDLIQIQPNGDNDNAAATDGSQVLNLDTTSDVVDHVFADFATVEGQTYFVTFDMFADGDQSTDADEVRIRWKSPDADIQTDQWIATVFGNNTWQSYGFMVTGLGDVSRLELREPAGSPGDGSGALIDNVQLFSVEGIINDLVVDANGTADGTSATAELVQGQTRASVAESLTLDHASGSNLTSATITITDSPSQPEDSLEVTPGDSGITSSFNPASGTLTLTGNASVATWQTVLRTLEYVNSNTSQTIGTRSLSIVVSDDSILGDDKDSTAATVGVDVVANELAMAAIEVQTVEAGSPLWVTLDVSNPADVALQYTGESGDASLLTPRFETGDSWRLNISAPDVTTNGVATPLEGEITFQLFDNIFGSADARATDRITTLTNDGFFDDTQFHRVDSDFVIQGGDPTATGTGGSDLGDFDDQFSTLLQHNRTGLLSYAKSLDDTNDSQFFITDTATRFLDYQHTIFGVLTSGEDLRESIANVDIGTDPNNVSNSEFPTGAVTITSAEIYQDNQRAALLLVAPEGVTGETTMTVTARDVNGNETSQTITVNIVAPTGDNVDSNPFLDDIPDLAGFYNVQQTYQLTSQDVENDSVRYLDLAQIETINEGLSSFFQIQVPQFDSDDSFDYSVDIDTGLVTYTPGEFGDSPETVQFIVGVAQEPRDGEPINNGNVDLQVVTITLSQPSSL
;
A
#
# COMPACT_ATOMS: atom_id res chain seq x y z
N MET A 1 -43.00 41.19 -0.88
CA MET A 1 -44.36 41.60 -1.30
C MET A 1 -45.24 40.36 -1.37
N GLU A 2 -46.54 40.56 -1.58
CA GLU A 2 -47.66 39.60 -1.72
C GLU A 2 -47.37 38.27 -2.49
N ASN A 3 -48.14 37.17 -2.42
CA ASN A 3 -49.14 36.56 -1.51
C ASN A 3 -49.80 35.37 -2.29
N ARG A 4 -49.90 34.16 -1.70
CA ARG A 4 -50.79 33.01 -2.14
C ARG A 4 -50.38 32.30 -3.45
N CYS A 5 -50.72 31.03 -3.70
CA CYS A 5 -51.75 30.13 -3.14
C CYS A 5 -51.24 28.67 -3.18
N GLY A 6 -51.20 27.89 -2.08
CA GLY A 6 -52.28 27.00 -1.59
C GLY A 6 -51.86 25.52 -1.77
N THR A 7 -52.15 24.50 -0.94
CA THR A 7 -52.98 24.26 0.28
C THR A 7 -52.45 22.94 0.91
N SER A 8 -52.04 22.81 2.19
CA SER A 8 -52.78 22.85 3.49
C SER A 8 -53.85 21.73 3.64
N VAL A 9 -54.08 20.95 4.72
CA VAL A 9 -53.95 21.05 6.20
C VAL A 9 -53.98 19.59 6.80
N ALA A 10 -53.62 19.22 8.05
CA ALA A 10 -52.43 19.40 8.92
C ALA A 10 -52.72 18.84 10.36
N LYS A 11 -51.74 18.20 11.03
CA LYS A 11 -51.75 17.72 12.46
C LYS A 11 -52.66 16.49 12.73
N PHE A 12 -52.44 15.60 13.74
CA PHE A 12 -51.88 15.71 15.11
C PHE A 12 -51.32 14.34 15.60
N ALA A 13 -50.63 14.32 16.74
CA ALA A 13 -50.03 13.12 17.37
C ALA A 13 -51.02 12.20 18.15
N ALA A 14 -50.64 10.93 18.39
CA ALA A 14 -50.84 10.19 19.66
C ALA A 14 -50.29 8.74 19.58
N SER A 15 -49.98 8.13 20.72
CA SER A 15 -49.42 6.77 20.85
C SER A 15 -50.47 5.66 21.04
N GLY A 16 -50.11 4.45 20.58
CA GLY A 16 -50.55 3.16 21.14
C GLY A 16 -52.00 2.70 20.93
N LEU A 17 -52.17 1.50 20.32
CA LEU A 17 -52.84 0.40 21.02
C LEU A 17 -52.62 -0.97 20.35
N LEU A 18 -52.83 -2.01 21.16
CA LEU A 18 -52.69 -3.42 20.86
C LEU A 18 -53.95 -4.01 20.17
N ASN A 19 -53.70 -4.97 19.26
CA ASN A 19 -54.47 -6.22 19.06
C ASN A 19 -55.83 -6.30 18.31
N ARG A 20 -55.86 -7.29 17.39
CA ARG A 20 -56.99 -8.15 16.92
C ARG A 20 -58.17 -7.54 16.14
N LEU A 21 -58.37 -8.02 14.89
CA LEU A 21 -59.42 -9.01 14.54
C LEU A 21 -59.49 -9.44 13.04
N LYS A 22 -59.39 -10.76 12.81
CA LYS A 22 -60.14 -11.61 11.84
C LYS A 22 -60.36 -11.19 10.35
N LYS A 23 -59.61 -11.90 9.48
CA LYS A 23 -60.07 -12.98 8.55
C LYS A 23 -60.81 -12.65 7.21
N ILE A 24 -60.36 -13.37 6.15
CA ILE A 24 -61.06 -13.82 4.91
C ILE A 24 -61.09 -12.74 3.78
N ARG A 25 -60.64 -12.98 2.52
CA ARG A 25 -61.02 -14.07 1.58
C ARG A 25 -60.10 -14.22 0.33
N GLN A 26 -59.80 -15.48 -0.07
CA GLN A 26 -59.64 -16.09 -1.43
C GLN A 26 -58.73 -15.42 -2.51
N THR A 27 -58.06 -16.11 -3.47
CA THR A 27 -58.30 -17.43 -4.15
C THR A 27 -56.95 -17.97 -4.70
N ALA A 28 -56.43 -19.13 -4.30
CA ALA A 28 -56.42 -20.45 -5.00
C ALA A 28 -56.02 -20.44 -6.49
N LEU A 29 -55.04 -21.28 -6.92
CA LEU A 29 -55.17 -22.59 -7.61
C LEU A 29 -53.73 -23.10 -7.98
N THR A 30 -53.31 -24.39 -8.04
CA THR A 30 -53.87 -25.71 -7.66
C THR A 30 -52.76 -26.77 -7.48
N ARG A 31 -53.08 -27.90 -6.81
CA ARG A 31 -52.22 -29.11 -6.63
C ARG A 31 -52.43 -30.17 -7.74
N PRO A 32 -51.76 -31.35 -7.70
CA PRO A 32 -52.22 -32.52 -6.90
C PRO A 32 -51.09 -33.25 -6.11
N ASN A 33 -51.21 -33.66 -4.84
CA ASN A 33 -52.12 -34.61 -4.13
C ASN A 33 -51.84 -36.13 -4.33
N MET A 34 -51.38 -36.83 -3.26
CA MET A 34 -51.95 -38.06 -2.66
C MET A 34 -51.00 -38.59 -1.54
N THR A 35 -51.20 -38.37 -0.23
CA THR A 35 -52.16 -38.96 0.75
C THR A 35 -51.92 -40.42 1.19
N SER A 36 -51.44 -40.59 2.43
CA SER A 36 -51.47 -41.83 3.23
C SER A 36 -52.86 -42.10 3.86
N PRO A 37 -53.16 -43.32 4.36
CA PRO A 37 -54.32 -43.55 5.21
C PRO A 37 -54.09 -44.34 6.53
N SER A 38 -54.36 -43.66 7.66
CA SER A 38 -55.09 -44.14 8.85
C SER A 38 -54.48 -45.15 9.86
N MET A 39 -54.62 -44.81 11.15
CA MET A 39 -54.41 -45.68 12.31
C MET A 39 -55.53 -46.73 12.51
N LYS A 40 -55.19 -47.91 13.05
CA LYS A 40 -56.11 -48.74 13.87
C LYS A 40 -55.38 -49.35 15.08
N ARG A 41 -55.96 -49.19 16.27
CA ARG A 41 -55.50 -49.79 17.55
C ARG A 41 -55.65 -51.32 17.54
N ARG A 42 -54.72 -52.06 18.16
CA ARG A 42 -54.96 -53.43 18.65
C ARG A 42 -54.06 -53.78 19.84
N ASN A 43 -54.67 -54.14 20.97
CA ASN A 43 -53.97 -54.66 22.16
C ASN A 43 -53.46 -56.10 21.92
N LYS A 44 -52.25 -56.42 22.40
CA LYS A 44 -51.87 -57.78 22.80
C LYS A 44 -50.81 -57.76 23.90
N ARG A 45 -50.99 -58.59 24.94
CA ARG A 45 -50.11 -58.67 26.12
C ARG A 45 -48.90 -59.60 25.90
N ARG A 46 -47.76 -59.21 26.49
CA ARG A 46 -46.65 -60.02 27.04
C ARG A 46 -46.12 -61.22 26.24
N LYS A 47 -44.83 -61.15 25.92
CA LYS A 47 -43.80 -62.02 26.52
C LYS A 47 -42.44 -61.31 26.51
N SER A 48 -41.60 -61.66 27.48
CA SER A 48 -40.27 -61.10 27.74
C SER A 48 -39.21 -61.60 26.76
N ASN A 49 -38.27 -60.72 26.41
CA ASN A 49 -36.84 -61.02 26.23
C ASN A 49 -36.05 -59.72 26.44
N PRO A 50 -34.73 -59.78 26.71
CA PRO A 50 -33.99 -58.67 27.30
C PRO A 50 -33.84 -57.49 26.36
N PHE A 51 -33.60 -56.31 26.94
CA PHE A 51 -33.12 -55.15 26.20
C PHE A 51 -31.86 -55.57 25.44
N HIS A 52 -31.90 -55.49 24.12
CA HIS A 52 -30.66 -55.28 23.38
C HIS A 52 -30.22 -53.86 23.74
N PHE A 53 -29.03 -53.74 24.32
CA PHE A 53 -28.28 -52.50 24.20
C PHE A 53 -28.21 -52.17 22.71
N ALA A 54 -28.62 -50.95 22.34
CA ALA A 54 -28.31 -50.48 21.01
C ALA A 54 -26.78 -50.42 20.93
N LYS A 55 -26.20 -50.99 19.87
CA LYS A 55 -24.80 -50.73 19.55
C LYS A 55 -24.60 -49.22 19.55
N LEU A 56 -23.70 -48.72 20.39
CA LEU A 56 -23.03 -47.46 20.09
C LEU A 56 -22.21 -47.72 18.84
N GLU A 57 -22.42 -46.91 17.80
CA GLU A 57 -21.63 -47.01 16.57
C GLU A 57 -20.22 -46.47 16.86
N PRO A 58 -19.14 -47.15 16.42
CA PRO A 58 -17.77 -46.78 16.75
C PRO A 58 -17.27 -45.59 15.92
N ARG A 59 -17.90 -44.41 16.07
CA ARG A 59 -17.46 -43.10 15.55
C ARG A 59 -18.02 -41.93 16.40
N GLN A 60 -17.84 -41.97 17.71
CA GLN A 60 -17.72 -40.72 18.47
C GLN A 60 -16.23 -40.52 18.73
N LEU A 61 -15.68 -39.47 18.15
CA LEU A 61 -14.28 -39.06 18.31
C LEU A 61 -14.03 -38.83 19.80
N LEU A 62 -13.11 -39.58 20.41
CA LEU A 62 -12.80 -39.43 21.83
C LEU A 62 -11.57 -38.50 22.00
N ALA A 63 -10.42 -38.83 21.39
CA ALA A 63 -9.30 -37.89 21.24
C ALA A 63 -9.54 -36.89 20.10
N GLY A 64 -10.02 -37.39 18.96
CA GLY A 64 -10.09 -36.65 17.71
C GLY A 64 -8.78 -36.72 16.92
N ASP A 65 -8.91 -36.63 15.60
CA ASP A 65 -7.77 -36.43 14.70
C ASP A 65 -7.41 -34.93 14.71
N LEU A 66 -6.19 -34.60 15.16
CA LEU A 66 -5.66 -33.24 15.12
C LEU A 66 -5.05 -32.88 13.76
N GLY A 67 -4.95 -33.84 12.83
CA GLY A 67 -4.35 -33.67 11.51
C GLY A 67 -2.96 -33.06 11.59
N GLU A 68 -2.76 -31.96 10.86
CA GLU A 68 -1.49 -31.22 10.79
C GLU A 68 -1.06 -30.55 12.11
N LEU A 69 -1.92 -30.49 13.13
CA LEU A 69 -1.55 -30.01 14.46
C LEU A 69 -0.90 -31.11 15.32
N ASN A 70 -0.92 -32.36 14.87
CA ASN A 70 -0.22 -33.46 15.52
C ASN A 70 1.27 -33.44 15.13
N LEU A 71 2.15 -33.34 16.13
CA LEU A 71 3.61 -33.41 15.95
C LEU A 71 4.12 -34.84 15.68
N LEU A 72 3.25 -35.84 15.80
CA LEU A 72 3.54 -37.23 15.45
C LEU A 72 3.20 -37.51 13.99
N THR A 73 4.11 -38.16 13.28
CA THR A 73 3.81 -38.80 12.01
C THR A 73 2.99 -40.08 12.25
N ASN A 74 1.90 -40.28 11.51
CA ASN A 74 1.08 -41.51 11.54
C ASN A 74 0.60 -41.91 12.96
N GLY A 75 0.11 -40.93 13.74
CA GLY A 75 -0.40 -41.16 15.10
C GLY A 75 -1.74 -41.90 15.17
N ASP A 76 -2.50 -41.90 14.07
CA ASP A 76 -3.75 -42.66 13.87
C ASP A 76 -3.52 -44.06 13.26
N PHE A 77 -2.26 -44.41 12.99
CA PHE A 77 -1.83 -45.67 12.35
C PHE A 77 -2.54 -46.01 11.03
N SER A 78 -3.11 -45.03 10.34
CA SER A 78 -3.86 -45.25 9.08
C SER A 78 -2.95 -45.39 7.86
N GLU A 79 -1.71 -44.91 7.90
CA GLU A 79 -0.70 -45.13 6.86
C GLU A 79 -0.11 -46.54 6.96
N VAL A 80 -0.85 -47.52 6.43
CA VAL A 80 -0.43 -48.92 6.42
C VAL A 80 0.41 -49.26 5.17
N PRO A 81 1.58 -49.91 5.31
CA PRO A 81 2.40 -50.38 4.18
C PRO A 81 1.67 -51.38 3.30
N THR A 82 2.12 -51.54 2.04
CA THR A 82 1.36 -52.27 1.01
C THR A 82 1.41 -53.82 1.15
N ALA A 83 0.64 -54.34 2.11
CA ALA A 83 0.12 -55.71 2.28
C ALA A 83 1.07 -56.87 2.70
N GLY A 84 0.82 -57.46 3.88
CA GLY A 84 1.56 -58.60 4.46
C GLY A 84 0.76 -59.74 5.16
N ALA A 85 -0.56 -59.60 5.39
CA ALA A 85 -1.53 -60.59 5.91
C ALA A 85 -1.63 -60.81 7.45
N VAL A 86 -2.78 -60.35 7.98
CA VAL A 86 -3.06 -60.04 9.40
C VAL A 86 -2.85 -61.19 10.41
N PRO A 87 -2.25 -60.93 11.60
CA PRO A 87 -1.60 -59.67 12.00
C PRO A 87 -0.32 -59.43 11.20
N ASP A 88 -0.20 -58.23 10.64
CA ASP A 88 0.97 -57.81 9.87
C ASP A 88 2.01 -57.26 10.86
N PHE A 89 3.18 -57.90 10.92
CA PHE A 89 4.33 -57.42 11.69
C PHE A 89 5.23 -56.59 10.78
N TYR A 90 5.58 -55.38 11.21
CA TYR A 90 6.33 -54.40 10.42
C TYR A 90 7.68 -54.06 11.06
N ASP A 91 8.71 -53.87 10.23
CA ASP A 91 9.97 -53.30 10.70
C ASP A 91 9.80 -51.77 10.89
N SER A 92 10.61 -51.13 11.74
CA SER A 92 10.58 -49.68 11.99
C SER A 92 10.75 -48.79 10.74
N ALA A 93 11.20 -49.36 9.62
CA ALA A 93 11.34 -48.65 8.35
C ALA A 93 10.04 -48.63 7.52
N ASP A 94 9.06 -49.46 7.87
CA ASP A 94 7.80 -49.61 7.15
C ASP A 94 6.68 -48.75 7.77
N VAL A 95 6.60 -48.63 9.10
CA VAL A 95 5.62 -47.75 9.77
C VAL A 95 6.19 -46.34 9.88
N ALA A 96 5.59 -45.38 9.17
CA ALA A 96 6.04 -43.98 9.20
C ALA A 96 6.04 -43.40 10.63
N GLY A 97 7.09 -42.68 11.01
CA GLY A 97 7.26 -42.06 12.35
C GLY A 97 7.68 -43.02 13.48
N TRP A 98 7.21 -44.26 13.47
CA TRP A 98 7.31 -45.17 14.61
C TRP A 98 8.48 -46.15 14.53
N ASN A 99 9.11 -46.40 15.68
CA ASN A 99 10.26 -47.29 15.81
C ASN A 99 10.07 -48.28 16.96
N ALA A 100 10.43 -49.55 16.76
CA ALA A 100 10.71 -50.48 17.85
C ALA A 100 12.22 -50.48 18.18
N THR A 101 12.61 -50.63 19.45
CA THR A 101 14.02 -50.98 19.78
C THR A 101 14.24 -52.49 19.75
N ASN A 102 15.51 -52.90 19.80
CA ASN A 102 15.93 -54.31 19.76
C ASN A 102 15.40 -55.12 18.58
N VAL A 103 15.42 -54.53 17.38
CA VAL A 103 15.35 -55.25 16.08
C VAL A 103 16.34 -56.42 16.00
N ALA A 104 17.44 -56.38 16.78
CA ALA A 104 18.42 -57.46 16.91
C ALA A 104 17.87 -58.74 17.59
N ASP A 105 16.86 -58.62 18.45
CA ASP A 105 16.15 -59.71 19.11
C ASP A 105 14.80 -60.04 18.42
N GLY A 106 14.48 -59.34 17.33
CA GLY A 106 13.32 -59.64 16.45
C GLY A 106 12.00 -58.98 16.83
N GLN A 107 12.02 -57.89 17.61
CA GLN A 107 10.82 -57.10 17.88
C GLN A 107 10.41 -56.28 16.64
N GLN A 108 9.10 -56.19 16.41
CA GLN A 108 8.47 -55.57 15.24
C GLN A 108 7.25 -54.76 15.71
N ILE A 109 6.84 -53.76 14.94
CA ILE A 109 5.63 -52.98 15.20
C ILE A 109 4.43 -53.80 14.72
N VAL A 110 3.48 -54.08 15.61
CA VAL A 110 2.28 -54.86 15.29
C VAL A 110 1.13 -53.90 15.03
N LEU A 111 0.63 -53.87 13.79
CA LEU A 111 -0.61 -53.16 13.48
C LEU A 111 -1.76 -54.17 13.36
N TYR A 112 -2.84 -53.90 14.08
CA TYR A 112 -4.03 -54.74 14.12
C TYR A 112 -5.20 -54.06 13.42
N THR A 113 -5.82 -54.75 12.46
CA THR A 113 -7.02 -54.24 11.79
C THR A 113 -8.27 -54.59 12.62
N PHE A 114 -8.84 -53.59 13.30
CA PHE A 114 -10.06 -53.68 14.07
C PHE A 114 -11.29 -53.43 13.18
N GLY A 115 -12.28 -54.34 13.18
CA GLY A 115 -13.51 -54.21 12.41
C GLY A 115 -13.57 -55.10 11.16
N THR A 116 -14.54 -54.84 10.26
CA THR A 116 -14.72 -55.64 9.02
C THR A 116 -15.32 -54.81 7.88
N GLY A 117 -14.72 -54.89 6.68
CA GLY A 117 -15.23 -54.20 5.50
C GLY A 117 -14.76 -52.75 5.43
N ASP A 118 -15.64 -51.85 4.98
CA ASP A 118 -15.32 -50.41 4.84
C ASP A 118 -15.19 -49.68 6.20
N ASP A 119 -15.56 -50.35 7.30
CA ASP A 119 -15.44 -49.88 8.69
C ASP A 119 -14.23 -50.49 9.43
N ALA A 120 -13.23 -51.00 8.69
CA ALA A 120 -11.99 -51.53 9.26
C ALA A 120 -11.02 -50.39 9.57
N ASN A 121 -10.66 -50.20 10.85
CA ASN A 121 -9.61 -49.29 11.28
C ASN A 121 -8.31 -50.05 11.55
N THR A 122 -7.16 -49.41 11.40
CA THR A 122 -5.86 -49.99 11.78
C THR A 122 -5.38 -49.29 13.04
N VAL A 123 -4.99 -50.07 14.04
CA VAL A 123 -4.55 -49.56 15.35
C VAL A 123 -3.23 -50.22 15.73
N LEU A 124 -2.43 -49.55 16.54
CA LEU A 124 -1.26 -50.17 17.15
C LEU A 124 -1.70 -51.25 18.14
N LYS A 125 -1.07 -52.42 18.09
CA LYS A 125 -1.15 -53.44 19.12
C LYS A 125 0.21 -53.55 19.82
N LEU A 126 0.20 -53.68 21.14
CA LEU A 126 1.35 -54.16 21.91
C LEU A 126 0.94 -55.51 22.51
N ASP A 127 1.67 -56.60 22.25
CA ASP A 127 1.38 -57.92 22.82
C ASP A 127 2.62 -58.65 23.35
N SER A 128 2.99 -58.31 24.58
CA SER A 128 4.12 -58.93 25.27
C SER A 128 3.92 -60.44 25.45
N THR A 129 5.05 -61.13 25.40
CA THR A 129 5.15 -62.55 25.74
C THR A 129 6.07 -62.72 26.95
N ALA A 130 6.07 -63.90 27.55
CA ALA A 130 6.85 -64.17 28.77
C ALA A 130 8.38 -63.93 28.66
N ASP A 131 8.92 -63.72 27.46
CA ASP A 131 10.33 -63.41 27.18
C ASP A 131 10.54 -62.05 26.43
N GLN A 132 9.49 -61.30 26.05
CA GLN A 132 9.58 -60.07 25.25
C GLN A 132 8.49 -59.05 25.65
N VAL A 133 8.87 -57.79 25.93
CA VAL A 133 7.93 -56.67 26.16
C VAL A 133 7.89 -55.80 24.91
N ASP A 134 6.71 -55.65 24.32
CA ASP A 134 6.54 -54.81 23.15
C ASP A 134 6.66 -53.33 23.48
N TYR A 135 7.37 -52.63 22.59
CA TYR A 135 7.77 -51.26 22.79
C TYR A 135 7.86 -50.55 21.44
N VAL A 136 7.17 -49.41 21.33
CA VAL A 136 7.30 -48.47 20.22
C VAL A 136 7.58 -47.05 20.72
N PHE A 137 8.35 -46.29 19.94
CA PHE A 137 8.61 -44.88 20.18
C PHE A 137 8.59 -44.06 18.90
N GLN A 138 8.41 -42.75 19.07
CA GLN A 138 8.61 -41.74 18.04
C GLN A 138 9.33 -40.54 18.68
N ASP A 139 10.34 -40.01 17.99
CA ASP A 139 10.96 -38.74 18.36
C ASP A 139 10.06 -37.59 17.85
N VAL A 140 9.86 -36.59 18.70
CA VAL A 140 8.86 -35.53 18.56
C VAL A 140 9.56 -34.18 18.62
N ALA A 141 9.43 -33.39 17.55
CA ALA A 141 10.02 -32.06 17.46
C ALA A 141 9.36 -31.11 18.47
N THR A 142 10.09 -30.77 19.54
CA THR A 142 9.57 -29.95 20.65
C THR A 142 10.55 -28.85 21.06
N THR A 143 10.03 -27.77 21.63
CA THR A 143 10.82 -26.65 22.16
C THR A 143 11.07 -26.83 23.65
N ALA A 144 12.32 -26.60 24.08
CA ALA A 144 12.75 -26.80 25.46
C ALA A 144 11.95 -25.95 26.47
N GLY A 145 11.28 -26.62 27.40
CA GLY A 145 10.47 -25.97 28.44
C GLY A 145 9.05 -25.57 28.03
N GLU A 146 8.67 -25.73 26.76
CA GLU A 146 7.28 -25.53 26.32
C GLU A 146 6.39 -26.71 26.76
N THR A 147 5.09 -26.42 26.90
CA THR A 147 4.09 -27.38 27.36
C THR A 147 3.35 -28.00 26.17
N TYR A 148 3.23 -29.32 26.20
CA TYR A 148 2.56 -30.10 25.17
C TYR A 148 1.48 -30.96 25.81
N LEU A 149 0.40 -31.17 25.07
CA LEU A 149 -0.62 -32.15 25.42
C LEU A 149 -0.37 -33.42 24.63
N LEU A 150 -0.23 -34.54 25.34
CA LEU A 150 -0.20 -35.89 24.79
C LEU A 150 -1.57 -36.53 25.03
N THR A 151 -2.24 -36.99 23.97
CA THR A 151 -3.47 -37.78 24.06
C THR A 151 -3.36 -39.06 23.24
N PHE A 152 -4.14 -40.08 23.60
CA PHE A 152 -4.32 -41.30 22.81
C PHE A 152 -5.61 -42.01 23.23
N ASP A 153 -6.18 -42.78 22.32
CA ASP A 153 -7.28 -43.70 22.58
C ASP A 153 -6.73 -45.08 22.94
N LEU A 154 -7.31 -45.72 23.96
CA LEU A 154 -6.88 -47.00 24.52
C LEU A 154 -8.05 -48.00 24.59
N GLN A 155 -7.83 -49.27 24.23
CA GLN A 155 -8.79 -50.36 24.44
C GLN A 155 -8.08 -51.72 24.68
N GLY A 156 -8.61 -52.55 25.59
CA GLY A 156 -8.20 -53.95 25.73
C GLY A 156 -8.78 -54.83 24.63
N GLN A 157 -8.02 -55.79 24.10
CA GLN A 157 -8.39 -56.52 22.88
C GLN A 157 -9.61 -57.45 23.07
N ASN A 158 -9.84 -57.98 24.28
CA ASN A 158 -10.94 -58.91 24.57
C ASN A 158 -11.96 -58.33 25.57
N PRO A 159 -12.97 -57.56 25.11
CA PRO A 159 -14.00 -57.00 25.99
C PRO A 159 -14.89 -58.08 26.62
N GLY A 160 -14.50 -58.55 27.82
CA GLY A 160 -15.30 -59.46 28.66
C GLY A 160 -14.54 -60.53 29.44
N GLU A 161 -13.22 -60.66 29.29
CA GLU A 161 -12.38 -61.49 30.19
C GLU A 161 -11.61 -60.59 31.17
N LEU A 162 -11.50 -61.03 32.44
CA LEU A 162 -10.88 -60.25 33.53
C LEU A 162 -9.35 -60.46 33.54
N VAL A 163 -8.70 -60.09 32.45
CA VAL A 163 -7.24 -59.92 32.35
C VAL A 163 -6.93 -58.42 32.27
N VAL A 164 -5.85 -58.02 32.94
CA VAL A 164 -5.48 -56.61 33.13
C VAL A 164 -4.40 -56.27 32.13
N GLU A 165 -4.83 -55.72 30.99
CA GLU A 165 -3.99 -55.32 29.85
C GLU A 165 -3.65 -53.82 30.02
N ASN A 166 -2.50 -53.49 30.62
CA ASN A 166 -2.13 -52.10 30.95
C ASN A 166 -1.02 -51.58 30.02
N VAL A 167 -1.02 -50.27 29.76
CA VAL A 167 0.05 -49.60 29.00
C VAL A 167 0.86 -48.66 29.90
N GLU A 168 2.18 -48.73 29.82
CA GLU A 168 3.09 -47.73 30.38
C GLU A 168 3.44 -46.70 29.31
N VAL A 169 3.34 -45.42 29.65
CA VAL A 169 3.72 -44.32 28.75
C VAL A 169 4.92 -43.61 29.33
N PHE A 170 5.95 -43.42 28.52
CA PHE A 170 7.15 -42.68 28.88
C PHE A 170 7.31 -41.45 27.97
N TRP A 171 7.85 -40.39 28.57
CA TRP A 171 8.24 -39.17 27.88
C TRP A 171 9.68 -38.84 28.29
N ASN A 172 10.58 -38.68 27.33
CA ASN A 172 12.01 -38.40 27.58
C ASN A 172 12.70 -39.43 28.53
N GLY A 173 12.20 -40.67 28.52
CA GLY A 173 12.69 -41.79 29.34
C GLY A 173 12.17 -41.83 30.78
N GLU A 174 11.28 -40.92 31.19
CA GLU A 174 10.56 -40.95 32.47
C GLU A 174 9.12 -41.46 32.26
N GLN A 175 8.64 -42.32 33.16
CA GLN A 175 7.27 -42.85 33.09
C GLN A 175 6.27 -41.75 33.47
N VAL A 176 5.48 -41.30 32.51
CA VAL A 176 4.46 -40.26 32.70
C VAL A 176 3.08 -40.84 33.04
N GLY A 177 2.85 -42.14 32.81
CA GLY A 177 1.64 -42.80 33.27
C GLY A 177 1.65 -44.34 33.16
N LEU A 178 0.67 -44.93 33.84
CA LEU A 178 0.30 -46.34 33.77
C LEU A 178 -1.22 -46.40 33.59
N PHE A 179 -1.68 -46.76 32.40
CA PHE A 179 -3.08 -46.68 32.03
C PHE A 179 -3.72 -48.07 31.97
N GLU A 180 -4.85 -48.21 32.66
CA GLU A 180 -5.65 -49.44 32.70
C GLU A 180 -6.61 -49.45 31.50
N SER A 181 -6.46 -50.42 30.60
CA SER A 181 -7.37 -50.53 29.46
C SER A 181 -8.72 -51.11 29.88
N THR A 182 -9.77 -50.77 29.12
CA THR A 182 -11.12 -51.29 29.34
C THR A 182 -11.66 -52.00 28.10
N GLY A 183 -12.83 -52.64 28.23
CA GLY A 183 -13.52 -53.25 27.09
C GLY A 183 -14.09 -52.25 26.07
N ILE A 184 -13.94 -50.94 26.28
CA ILE A 184 -14.32 -49.87 25.35
C ILE A 184 -13.15 -48.93 25.12
N TRP A 185 -13.15 -48.21 23.99
CA TRP A 185 -12.19 -47.15 23.76
C TRP A 185 -12.36 -46.02 24.79
N THR A 186 -11.26 -45.59 25.40
CA THR A 186 -11.18 -44.43 26.30
C THR A 186 -10.00 -43.54 25.91
N THR A 187 -10.21 -42.23 25.89
CA THR A 187 -9.12 -41.27 25.67
C THR A 187 -8.42 -40.94 26.97
N HIS A 188 -7.12 -41.14 26.96
CA HIS A 188 -6.23 -40.67 27.99
C HIS A 188 -5.51 -39.41 27.52
N ALA A 189 -5.26 -38.50 28.45
CA ALA A 189 -4.65 -37.21 28.18
C ALA A 189 -3.72 -36.82 29.33
N MET A 190 -2.52 -36.35 29.01
CA MET A 190 -1.53 -35.91 29.99
C MET A 190 -0.70 -34.74 29.46
N VAL A 191 -0.20 -33.94 30.40
CA VAL A 191 0.65 -32.79 30.12
C VAL A 191 2.11 -33.22 30.16
N VAL A 192 2.85 -32.93 29.10
CA VAL A 192 4.29 -33.22 29.00
C VAL A 192 5.07 -31.96 28.64
N THR A 193 6.38 -31.94 28.91
CA THR A 193 7.24 -30.77 28.70
C THR A 193 8.37 -31.08 27.73
N GLY A 194 8.64 -30.18 26.79
CA GLY A 194 9.69 -30.36 25.78
C GLY A 194 11.09 -30.52 26.40
N ALA A 195 11.87 -31.45 25.87
CA ALA A 195 13.22 -31.80 26.32
C ALA A 195 14.16 -30.59 26.40
N ALA A 196 15.08 -30.60 27.37
CA ALA A 196 15.98 -29.46 27.60
C ALA A 196 16.98 -29.20 26.45
N GLU A 197 17.34 -30.24 25.69
CA GLU A 197 18.15 -30.18 24.47
C GLU A 197 17.70 -31.29 23.50
N GLY A 198 17.47 -30.95 22.23
CA GLY A 198 17.05 -31.90 21.19
C GLY A 198 15.54 -32.14 21.12
N ASP A 199 15.14 -33.09 20.28
CA ASP A 199 13.76 -33.58 20.18
C ASP A 199 13.37 -34.35 21.46
N SER A 200 12.08 -34.37 21.79
CA SER A 200 11.57 -35.25 22.86
C SER A 200 11.31 -36.65 22.33
N THR A 201 11.26 -37.67 23.19
CA THR A 201 10.90 -39.04 22.78
C THR A 201 9.62 -39.49 23.50
N LEU A 202 8.59 -39.85 22.72
CA LEU A 202 7.37 -40.50 23.19
C LEU A 202 7.53 -42.02 23.10
N GLU A 203 7.18 -42.75 24.15
CA GLU A 203 7.34 -44.20 24.24
C GLU A 203 6.09 -44.88 24.85
N PHE A 204 5.61 -45.93 24.20
CA PHE A 204 4.56 -46.82 24.70
C PHE A 204 5.12 -48.23 24.92
N ARG A 205 4.85 -48.82 26.09
CA ARG A 205 5.18 -50.21 26.43
C ARG A 205 3.96 -50.92 26.99
N GLU A 206 3.80 -52.21 26.73
CA GLU A 206 2.86 -53.00 27.54
C GLU A 206 3.44 -53.22 28.95
N ALA A 207 2.62 -53.04 29.98
CA ALA A 207 3.04 -53.19 31.37
C ALA A 207 3.24 -54.66 31.73
N ALA A 208 4.41 -54.98 32.29
CA ALA A 208 4.73 -56.35 32.67
C ALA A 208 3.82 -56.86 33.80
N ASP A 209 2.99 -57.87 33.50
CA ASP A 209 2.11 -58.49 34.50
C ASP A 209 2.95 -59.13 35.63
N GLY A 210 2.61 -58.79 36.88
CA GLY A 210 3.34 -59.29 38.05
C GLY A 210 3.09 -60.77 38.38
N SER A 211 2.47 -61.54 37.47
CA SER A 211 1.99 -62.90 37.71
C SER A 211 2.77 -63.95 36.90
N THR A 212 2.65 -65.21 37.31
CA THR A 212 3.26 -66.34 36.59
C THR A 212 2.31 -66.94 35.55
N LEU A 213 1.28 -66.21 35.12
CA LEU A 213 0.45 -66.57 33.99
C LEU A 213 1.02 -65.87 32.76
N SER A 214 1.95 -66.58 32.12
CA SER A 214 2.44 -66.36 30.76
C SER A 214 1.57 -65.43 29.92
N GLY A 215 2.18 -64.37 29.36
CA GLY A 215 1.56 -63.52 28.33
C GLY A 215 0.76 -64.38 27.36
N ASP A 216 -0.53 -64.12 27.33
CA ASP A 216 -1.55 -65.00 26.75
C ASP A 216 -1.76 -64.74 25.24
N GLY A 217 -1.05 -63.74 24.69
CA GLY A 217 -1.13 -63.28 23.32
C GLY A 217 -2.30 -62.31 23.08
N ILE A 218 -2.99 -61.91 24.15
CA ILE A 218 -3.97 -60.84 24.17
C ILE A 218 -3.20 -59.58 24.58
N GLY A 219 -3.36 -58.50 23.84
CA GLY A 219 -2.56 -57.29 24.05
C GLY A 219 -3.36 -56.03 23.82
N VAL A 220 -2.86 -54.92 24.36
CA VAL A 220 -3.55 -53.63 24.34
C VAL A 220 -3.55 -52.97 22.96
N LEU A 221 -4.65 -52.28 22.63
CA LEU A 221 -4.84 -51.53 21.39
C LEU A 221 -4.74 -50.02 21.66
N ILE A 222 -4.00 -49.31 20.80
CA ILE A 222 -3.73 -47.87 20.90
C ILE A 222 -4.03 -47.22 19.54
N ASP A 223 -4.72 -46.08 19.55
CA ASP A 223 -5.15 -45.35 18.36
C ASP A 223 -5.17 -43.82 18.64
N ASN A 224 -5.28 -42.99 17.60
CA ASN A 224 -5.37 -41.53 17.67
C ASN A 224 -4.36 -40.89 18.64
N VAL A 225 -3.09 -41.31 18.57
CA VAL A 225 -2.02 -40.72 19.38
C VAL A 225 -1.72 -39.33 18.84
N ASN A 226 -1.88 -38.32 19.69
CA ASN A 226 -1.62 -36.93 19.35
C ASN A 226 -0.62 -36.30 20.32
N VAL A 227 0.33 -35.52 19.80
CA VAL A 227 1.09 -34.54 20.59
C VAL A 227 0.96 -33.17 19.94
N ALA A 228 0.46 -32.18 20.67
CA ALA A 228 0.29 -30.81 20.17
C ALA A 228 0.79 -29.78 21.19
N LEU A 229 1.23 -28.61 20.71
CA LEU A 229 1.58 -27.47 21.56
C LEU A 229 0.33 -27.00 22.32
N ALA A 230 0.44 -26.87 23.65
CA ALA A 230 -0.70 -26.70 24.52
C ALA A 230 -0.50 -25.57 25.53
N THR A 231 -1.21 -24.46 25.31
CA THR A 231 -1.24 -23.35 26.27
C THR A 231 -2.34 -23.61 27.30
N ALA A 232 -1.94 -23.78 28.57
CA ALA A 232 -2.88 -23.93 29.69
C ALA A 232 -3.72 -22.66 29.84
N THR A 233 -5.05 -22.78 29.70
CA THR A 233 -5.93 -21.61 29.80
C THR A 233 -6.07 -21.19 31.26
N THR A 234 -6.02 -19.88 31.55
CA THR A 234 -6.29 -19.35 32.89
C THR A 234 -7.76 -19.43 33.31
N GLY A 235 -8.59 -20.15 32.55
CA GLY A 235 -10.04 -20.22 32.71
C GLY A 235 -10.51 -21.22 33.76
N VAL A 236 -9.70 -22.23 34.12
CA VAL A 236 -10.11 -23.26 35.07
C VAL A 236 -9.90 -22.78 36.51
N THR A 237 -10.97 -22.27 37.10
CA THR A 237 -10.98 -21.84 38.50
C THR A 237 -11.14 -23.06 39.41
N ASN A 238 -10.17 -23.32 40.28
CA ASN A 238 -10.20 -24.39 41.29
C ASN A 238 -10.45 -25.80 40.70
N GLY A 239 -9.69 -26.17 39.67
CA GLY A 239 -9.76 -27.49 39.02
C GLY A 239 -9.27 -28.67 39.87
N SER A 240 -8.39 -28.41 40.85
CA SER A 240 -7.91 -29.38 41.86
C SER A 240 -8.69 -29.33 43.18
N PHE A 241 -9.82 -28.62 43.21
CA PHE A 241 -10.78 -28.57 44.34
C PHE A 241 -10.27 -28.09 45.72
N GLU A 242 -8.98 -27.79 45.92
CA GLU A 242 -8.36 -27.32 47.18
C GLU A 242 -8.92 -25.99 47.74
N THR A 243 -9.71 -25.23 46.95
CA THR A 243 -10.21 -23.90 47.33
C THR A 243 -11.70 -23.94 47.69
N VAL A 244 -11.99 -24.37 48.92
CA VAL A 244 -13.35 -24.40 49.50
C VAL A 244 -13.55 -23.41 50.66
N THR A 245 -14.76 -22.87 50.78
CA THR A 245 -15.18 -21.97 51.87
C THR A 245 -16.29 -22.61 52.71
N GLY A 246 -15.94 -23.24 53.83
CA GLY A 246 -16.88 -23.84 54.76
C GLY A 246 -16.24 -24.92 55.64
N ASP A 247 -17.04 -25.53 56.52
CA ASP A 247 -16.66 -26.68 57.34
C ASP A 247 -17.53 -27.90 56.98
N GLY A 248 -16.93 -29.08 56.80
CA GLY A 248 -17.61 -30.34 56.47
C GLY A 248 -17.46 -30.74 55.00
N PRO A 249 -17.99 -31.92 54.57
CA PRO A 249 -17.78 -32.43 53.22
C PRO A 249 -18.80 -31.95 52.18
N PHE A 250 -19.88 -31.26 52.57
CA PHE A 250 -20.94 -30.81 51.66
C PHE A 250 -21.03 -29.28 51.59
N PHE A 251 -20.96 -28.74 50.38
CA PHE A 251 -20.81 -27.31 50.11
C PHE A 251 -21.91 -26.81 49.17
N SER A 252 -22.58 -25.69 49.50
CA SER A 252 -23.55 -25.06 48.60
C SER A 252 -22.87 -24.33 47.43
N ASN A 253 -23.59 -24.10 46.34
CA ASN A 253 -23.12 -23.31 45.20
C ASN A 253 -22.50 -21.98 45.63
N GLY A 254 -21.30 -21.68 45.15
CA GLY A 254 -20.48 -20.53 45.54
C GLY A 254 -19.54 -20.76 46.74
N ASN A 255 -19.59 -21.91 47.43
CA ASN A 255 -18.61 -22.28 48.46
C ASN A 255 -17.43 -23.10 47.91
N VAL A 256 -17.59 -23.77 46.77
CA VAL A 256 -16.48 -24.32 45.97
C VAL A 256 -16.24 -23.31 44.86
N GLU A 257 -15.05 -22.72 44.77
CA GLU A 257 -14.79 -21.70 43.76
C GLU A 257 -14.88 -22.32 42.35
N GLY A 258 -15.43 -21.60 41.36
CA GLY A 258 -15.62 -22.10 39.99
C GLY A 258 -16.76 -23.12 39.76
N TRP A 259 -17.13 -23.92 40.77
CA TRP A 259 -18.02 -25.08 40.61
C TRP A 259 -19.41 -24.90 41.23
N ASN A 260 -20.42 -25.49 40.58
CA ASN A 260 -21.83 -25.40 40.98
C ASN A 260 -22.56 -26.74 40.75
N ALA A 261 -23.43 -27.16 41.69
CA ALA A 261 -24.40 -28.22 41.48
C ALA A 261 -25.60 -27.73 40.64
N LEU A 262 -26.18 -28.60 39.80
CA LEU A 262 -27.31 -28.30 38.92
C LEU A 262 -28.66 -28.68 39.53
N GLU A 263 -29.57 -27.72 39.68
CA GLU A 263 -30.86 -27.88 40.36
C GLU A 263 -31.72 -29.02 39.79
N ARG A 264 -32.21 -29.92 40.66
CA ARG A 264 -33.10 -31.03 40.28
C ARG A 264 -34.37 -31.14 41.11
N GLY A 265 -35.09 -30.02 41.26
CA GLY A 265 -36.40 -29.95 41.92
C GLY A 265 -36.28 -29.77 43.43
N ASP A 266 -36.98 -30.60 44.22
CA ASP A 266 -37.07 -30.41 45.68
C ASP A 266 -35.81 -30.84 46.48
N ARG A 267 -34.62 -30.92 45.85
CA ARG A 267 -33.34 -31.33 46.47
C ARG A 267 -32.43 -30.12 46.71
N PRO A 268 -31.53 -30.16 47.72
CA PRO A 268 -30.55 -29.09 47.95
C PRO A 268 -29.38 -29.16 46.95
N ASP A 269 -28.97 -28.01 46.43
CA ASP A 269 -27.80 -27.85 45.57
C ASP A 269 -26.52 -27.91 46.42
N LEU A 270 -25.93 -29.11 46.54
CA LEU A 270 -24.72 -29.37 47.31
C LEU A 270 -23.69 -30.14 46.46
N ILE A 271 -22.44 -29.73 46.56
CA ILE A 271 -21.25 -30.37 46.01
C ILE A 271 -20.54 -31.10 47.16
N GLN A 272 -20.12 -32.35 46.96
CA GLN A 272 -19.34 -33.10 47.94
C GLN A 272 -17.84 -32.98 47.62
N ILE A 273 -17.06 -32.44 48.55
CA ILE A 273 -15.59 -32.39 48.48
C ILE A 273 -15.03 -33.22 49.64
N GLN A 274 -14.25 -34.24 49.31
CA GLN A 274 -13.73 -35.23 50.26
C GLN A 274 -12.26 -34.93 50.61
N PRO A 275 -11.87 -34.89 51.90
CA PRO A 275 -10.48 -34.78 52.29
C PRO A 275 -9.74 -36.13 52.11
N ASN A 276 -8.46 -36.03 51.77
CA ASN A 276 -7.56 -37.13 51.47
C ASN A 276 -7.45 -38.13 52.65
N GLY A 277 -7.82 -39.40 52.41
CA GLY A 277 -7.53 -40.53 53.30
C GLY A 277 -8.69 -41.10 54.15
N ASP A 278 -9.96 -40.83 53.85
CA ASP A 278 -11.10 -41.55 54.49
C ASP A 278 -11.30 -42.98 53.93
N ASN A 279 -10.70 -43.27 52.78
CA ASN A 279 -10.66 -44.55 52.07
C ASN A 279 -9.19 -44.95 51.80
N ASP A 280 -8.78 -46.12 52.33
CA ASP A 280 -7.37 -46.52 52.54
C ASP A 280 -6.47 -46.62 51.27
N ASN A 281 -7.00 -46.39 50.06
CA ASN A 281 -6.29 -46.50 48.78
C ASN A 281 -6.39 -45.26 47.85
N ALA A 282 -7.17 -44.22 48.17
CA ALA A 282 -7.54 -43.15 47.24
C ALA A 282 -6.98 -41.78 47.64
N ALA A 283 -5.65 -41.63 47.67
CA ALA A 283 -5.02 -40.32 47.89
C ALA A 283 -5.16 -39.46 46.62
N ALA A 284 -5.56 -38.20 46.75
CA ALA A 284 -5.69 -37.21 45.67
C ALA A 284 -4.42 -37.12 44.79
N THR A 285 -4.56 -36.82 43.50
CA THR A 285 -3.42 -36.81 42.56
C THR A 285 -2.51 -35.60 42.75
N ASP A 286 -3.09 -34.46 43.15
CA ASP A 286 -2.36 -33.43 43.89
C ASP A 286 -3.05 -33.07 45.23
N GLY A 287 -2.55 -32.07 45.95
CA GLY A 287 -3.31 -31.50 47.07
C GLY A 287 -3.72 -32.45 48.20
N SER A 288 -4.98 -32.29 48.63
CA SER A 288 -5.57 -32.87 49.84
C SER A 288 -7.10 -33.03 49.80
N GLN A 289 -7.75 -32.66 48.70
CA GLN A 289 -9.21 -32.63 48.51
C GLN A 289 -9.57 -33.10 47.10
N VAL A 290 -10.66 -33.84 46.95
CA VAL A 290 -11.19 -34.25 45.64
C VAL A 290 -12.69 -33.99 45.55
N LEU A 291 -13.19 -33.77 44.34
CA LEU A 291 -14.63 -33.81 44.06
C LEU A 291 -15.11 -35.27 44.16
N ASN A 292 -16.17 -35.51 44.93
CA ASN A 292 -16.83 -36.82 44.99
C ASN A 292 -18.25 -36.69 44.41
N LEU A 293 -18.61 -37.60 43.50
CA LEU A 293 -19.92 -37.65 42.83
C LEU A 293 -20.88 -38.76 43.34
N ASP A 294 -20.67 -39.32 44.54
CA ASP A 294 -21.48 -40.39 45.17
C ASP A 294 -22.97 -40.03 45.41
N THR A 295 -23.85 -40.90 44.90
CA THR A 295 -25.32 -40.80 45.04
C THR A 295 -25.88 -41.10 46.44
N THR A 296 -25.84 -40.12 47.35
CA THR A 296 -26.70 -40.18 48.55
C THR A 296 -28.18 -39.90 48.23
N SER A 297 -29.11 -40.36 49.07
CA SER A 297 -30.57 -40.20 48.82
C SER A 297 -31.06 -38.75 48.72
N ASP A 298 -30.27 -37.80 49.22
CA ASP A 298 -30.67 -36.42 49.49
C ASP A 298 -29.78 -35.35 48.77
N VAL A 299 -28.78 -35.75 47.98
CA VAL A 299 -27.86 -34.86 47.23
C VAL A 299 -28.12 -34.94 45.71
N VAL A 300 -27.46 -34.11 44.89
CA VAL A 300 -27.57 -34.12 43.42
C VAL A 300 -26.19 -34.25 42.78
N ASP A 301 -26.03 -35.30 42.01
CA ASP A 301 -24.74 -35.86 41.60
C ASP A 301 -24.36 -35.32 40.20
N HIS A 302 -24.62 -34.02 40.00
CA HIS A 302 -24.53 -33.32 38.72
C HIS A 302 -23.97 -31.92 38.96
N VAL A 303 -22.69 -31.73 38.67
CA VAL A 303 -21.98 -30.46 38.82
C VAL A 303 -21.64 -29.84 37.47
N PHE A 304 -21.31 -28.56 37.47
CA PHE A 304 -20.82 -27.85 36.29
C PHE A 304 -19.81 -26.76 36.64
N ALA A 305 -18.97 -26.44 35.67
CA ALA A 305 -18.07 -25.29 35.64
C ALA A 305 -18.24 -24.54 34.32
N ASP A 306 -18.10 -23.22 34.37
CA ASP A 306 -18.09 -22.33 33.20
C ASP A 306 -16.66 -21.88 32.91
N PHE A 307 -16.21 -22.05 31.67
CA PHE A 307 -14.87 -21.70 31.20
C PHE A 307 -14.92 -20.56 30.18
N ALA A 308 -13.95 -19.65 30.25
CA ALA A 308 -13.74 -18.67 29.19
C ALA A 308 -13.19 -19.35 27.93
N THR A 309 -13.83 -19.11 26.79
CA THR A 309 -13.48 -19.72 25.49
C THR A 309 -13.56 -18.71 24.36
N VAL A 310 -13.01 -19.04 23.19
CA VAL A 310 -13.19 -18.32 21.93
C VAL A 310 -14.08 -19.16 21.02
N GLU A 311 -15.06 -18.55 20.34
CA GLU A 311 -15.94 -19.28 19.42
C GLU A 311 -15.15 -19.92 18.28
N GLY A 312 -15.35 -21.22 18.03
CA GLY A 312 -14.67 -21.97 16.97
C GLY A 312 -13.26 -22.47 17.31
N GLN A 313 -12.63 -21.98 18.38
CA GLN A 313 -11.33 -22.46 18.84
C GLN A 313 -11.44 -23.88 19.42
N THR A 314 -10.46 -24.74 19.10
CA THR A 314 -10.36 -26.11 19.65
C THR A 314 -9.66 -26.10 21.02
N TYR A 315 -10.21 -26.88 21.94
CA TYR A 315 -9.68 -27.10 23.28
C TYR A 315 -9.68 -28.59 23.63
N PHE A 316 -8.80 -28.98 24.55
CA PHE A 316 -8.95 -30.22 25.31
C PHE A 316 -9.33 -29.91 26.75
N VAL A 317 -10.32 -30.63 27.25
CA VAL A 317 -10.57 -30.75 28.69
C VAL A 317 -9.86 -32.00 29.16
N THR A 318 -9.15 -31.93 30.29
CA THR A 318 -8.56 -33.09 30.97
C THR A 318 -9.00 -33.12 32.43
N PHE A 319 -8.97 -34.30 33.05
CA PHE A 319 -9.24 -34.50 34.48
C PHE A 319 -8.72 -35.87 34.94
N ASP A 320 -8.37 -35.99 36.21
CA ASP A 320 -8.04 -37.26 36.84
C ASP A 320 -9.31 -37.88 37.47
N MET A 321 -9.44 -39.21 37.44
CA MET A 321 -10.58 -39.91 38.05
C MET A 321 -10.22 -41.26 38.68
N PHE A 322 -10.92 -41.62 39.76
CA PHE A 322 -10.76 -42.85 40.56
C PHE A 322 -12.12 -43.43 41.00
N ALA A 323 -12.25 -44.76 41.09
CA ALA A 323 -13.45 -45.50 41.53
C ALA A 323 -13.38 -45.95 43.00
N ASP A 324 -14.41 -45.66 43.80
CA ASP A 324 -14.44 -45.94 45.24
C ASP A 324 -15.07 -47.30 45.60
N GLY A 325 -14.47 -48.38 45.10
CA GLY A 325 -14.28 -49.59 45.90
C GLY A 325 -15.28 -50.75 45.83
N ASP A 326 -16.38 -50.72 45.09
CA ASP A 326 -17.11 -51.96 44.72
C ASP A 326 -16.55 -52.54 43.41
N GLN A 327 -16.28 -53.84 43.37
CA GLN A 327 -15.63 -54.51 42.22
C GLN A 327 -16.60 -54.81 41.07
N SER A 328 -17.48 -53.86 40.81
CA SER A 328 -18.42 -53.81 39.69
C SER A 328 -18.08 -52.59 38.86
N THR A 329 -17.31 -52.79 37.77
CA THR A 329 -16.94 -51.75 36.78
C THR A 329 -18.14 -51.05 36.10
N ASP A 330 -19.36 -51.50 36.40
CA ASP A 330 -20.63 -50.90 35.98
C ASP A 330 -21.18 -49.84 36.99
N ALA A 331 -20.49 -49.54 38.09
CA ALA A 331 -20.95 -48.64 39.16
C ALA A 331 -20.55 -47.17 38.95
N ASP A 332 -19.24 -46.88 38.93
CA ASP A 332 -18.69 -45.52 38.97
C ASP A 332 -18.55 -44.92 37.54
N GLU A 333 -19.68 -44.69 36.88
CA GLU A 333 -19.79 -44.09 35.53
C GLU A 333 -19.91 -42.55 35.62
N VAL A 334 -19.06 -41.79 34.92
CA VAL A 334 -19.24 -40.32 34.79
C VAL A 334 -19.62 -39.94 33.36
N ARG A 335 -20.74 -39.23 33.25
CA ARG A 335 -21.23 -38.64 31.99
C ARG A 335 -20.83 -37.19 31.87
N ILE A 336 -20.36 -36.84 30.68
CA ILE A 336 -19.73 -35.57 30.36
C ILE A 336 -20.56 -34.83 29.31
N ARG A 337 -20.78 -33.53 29.49
CA ARG A 337 -21.48 -32.66 28.52
C ARG A 337 -20.74 -31.33 28.36
N TRP A 338 -20.57 -30.91 27.11
CA TRP A 338 -20.13 -29.57 26.74
C TRP A 338 -21.25 -28.80 26.05
N LYS A 339 -21.48 -27.53 26.41
CA LYS A 339 -22.58 -26.69 25.88
C LYS A 339 -22.38 -25.21 26.19
N SER A 340 -23.09 -24.32 25.49
CA SER A 340 -23.23 -22.92 25.94
C SER A 340 -24.03 -22.86 27.27
N PRO A 341 -23.69 -21.97 28.22
CA PRO A 341 -24.37 -21.86 29.52
C PRO A 341 -25.90 -21.72 29.44
N ASP A 342 -26.40 -20.93 28.49
CA ASP A 342 -27.82 -20.62 28.30
C ASP A 342 -28.63 -21.71 27.54
N ALA A 343 -28.00 -22.80 27.11
CA ALA A 343 -28.68 -23.85 26.35
C ALA A 343 -29.62 -24.71 27.24
N ASP A 344 -30.85 -24.93 26.75
CA ASP A 344 -31.92 -25.67 27.45
C ASP A 344 -31.49 -27.11 27.81
N ILE A 345 -31.89 -27.57 28.99
CA ILE A 345 -31.58 -28.89 29.58
C ILE A 345 -32.12 -30.07 28.73
N GLN A 346 -33.04 -29.82 27.79
CA GLN A 346 -33.76 -30.84 27.02
C GLN A 346 -32.96 -31.53 25.90
N THR A 347 -31.72 -31.13 25.59
CA THR A 347 -30.85 -31.87 24.65
C THR A 347 -30.05 -32.95 25.39
N ASP A 348 -30.59 -34.17 25.44
CA ASP A 348 -30.10 -35.32 26.22
C ASP A 348 -28.82 -35.98 25.65
N GLN A 349 -27.98 -35.21 24.95
CA GLN A 349 -26.76 -35.68 24.29
C GLN A 349 -25.56 -35.41 25.19
N TRP A 350 -25.09 -36.48 25.84
CA TRP A 350 -23.80 -36.53 26.53
C TRP A 350 -22.71 -36.73 25.47
N ILE A 351 -21.57 -36.07 25.60
CA ILE A 351 -20.50 -36.11 24.60
C ILE A 351 -19.52 -37.27 24.85
N ALA A 352 -19.33 -37.63 26.12
CA ALA A 352 -18.50 -38.75 26.54
C ALA A 352 -19.10 -39.43 27.79
N THR A 353 -18.65 -40.66 28.02
CA THR A 353 -18.92 -41.46 29.22
C THR A 353 -17.63 -42.16 29.57
N VAL A 354 -17.12 -41.93 30.78
CA VAL A 354 -15.93 -42.58 31.32
C VAL A 354 -16.31 -43.48 32.49
N PHE A 355 -15.48 -44.48 32.76
CA PHE A 355 -15.67 -45.47 33.82
C PHE A 355 -14.46 -45.42 34.75
N GLY A 356 -14.71 -45.44 36.07
CA GLY A 356 -13.64 -45.34 37.05
C GLY A 356 -12.84 -46.63 37.19
N ASN A 357 -11.57 -46.49 37.57
CA ASN A 357 -10.66 -47.60 37.86
C ASN A 357 -10.16 -47.53 39.31
N ASN A 358 -9.63 -48.65 39.82
CA ASN A 358 -9.11 -48.73 41.20
C ASN A 358 -7.71 -48.08 41.35
N THR A 359 -7.25 -47.39 40.31
CA THR A 359 -6.09 -46.51 40.25
C THR A 359 -6.53 -45.19 39.62
N TRP A 360 -5.80 -44.10 39.91
CA TRP A 360 -6.08 -42.82 39.26
C TRP A 360 -5.72 -42.90 37.78
N GLN A 361 -6.65 -42.45 36.94
CA GLN A 361 -6.51 -42.43 35.49
C GLN A 361 -6.80 -41.01 34.99
N SER A 362 -5.89 -40.46 34.20
CA SER A 362 -6.07 -39.16 33.53
C SER A 362 -6.85 -39.37 32.24
N TYR A 363 -8.00 -38.70 32.13
CA TYR A 363 -8.88 -38.73 30.97
C TYR A 363 -8.90 -37.37 30.27
N GLY A 364 -9.23 -37.37 28.99
CA GLY A 364 -9.47 -36.13 28.25
C GLY A 364 -10.49 -36.29 27.13
N PHE A 365 -10.94 -35.16 26.60
CA PHE A 365 -11.82 -35.12 25.43
C PHE A 365 -11.70 -33.77 24.73
N MET A 366 -11.80 -33.78 23.40
CA MET A 366 -11.73 -32.57 22.58
C MET A 366 -13.09 -31.86 22.53
N VAL A 367 -13.07 -30.53 22.61
CA VAL A 367 -14.24 -29.65 22.52
C VAL A 367 -13.95 -28.40 21.71
N THR A 368 -14.98 -27.84 21.08
CA THR A 368 -14.90 -26.52 20.40
C THR A 368 -15.53 -25.46 21.30
N GLY A 369 -14.94 -24.26 21.37
CA GLY A 369 -15.54 -23.12 22.07
C GLY A 369 -16.85 -22.69 21.42
N LEU A 370 -17.90 -22.51 22.24
CA LEU A 370 -19.28 -22.25 21.80
C LEU A 370 -19.70 -20.78 22.03
N GLY A 371 -18.73 -19.86 22.05
CA GLY A 371 -18.85 -18.45 22.42
C GLY A 371 -17.78 -18.03 23.44
N ASP A 372 -17.91 -16.83 23.99
CA ASP A 372 -17.03 -16.28 25.04
C ASP A 372 -16.96 -17.15 26.31
N VAL A 373 -18.00 -17.96 26.56
CA VAL A 373 -18.09 -18.89 27.70
C VAL A 373 -18.70 -20.22 27.24
N SER A 374 -18.07 -21.32 27.62
CA SER A 374 -18.55 -22.69 27.42
C SER A 374 -18.66 -23.42 28.77
N ARG A 375 -19.63 -24.32 28.91
CA ARG A 375 -19.93 -25.05 30.14
C ARG A 375 -19.61 -26.53 30.01
N LEU A 376 -18.87 -27.05 30.98
CA LEU A 376 -18.74 -28.47 31.28
C LEU A 376 -19.77 -28.86 32.33
N GLU A 377 -20.56 -29.90 32.08
CA GLU A 377 -21.35 -30.58 33.12
C GLU A 377 -20.82 -32.02 33.31
N LEU A 378 -20.57 -32.41 34.56
CA LEU A 378 -20.15 -33.75 34.98
C LEU A 378 -21.27 -34.39 35.82
N ARG A 379 -21.58 -35.66 35.59
CA ARG A 379 -22.70 -36.32 36.26
C ARG A 379 -22.57 -37.83 36.39
N GLU A 380 -22.89 -38.35 37.58
CA GLU A 380 -23.16 -39.77 37.81
C GLU A 380 -24.60 -40.16 37.36
N PRO A 381 -24.79 -41.28 36.63
CA PRO A 381 -26.10 -41.74 36.22
C PRO A 381 -26.84 -42.42 37.37
N ALA A 382 -28.16 -42.19 37.46
CA ALA A 382 -28.96 -42.69 38.56
C ALA A 382 -29.19 -44.22 38.49
N GLY A 383 -28.29 -45.00 39.09
CA GLY A 383 -28.40 -46.44 39.36
C GLY A 383 -28.26 -46.72 40.86
N SER A 384 -29.19 -47.49 41.45
CA SER A 384 -29.10 -47.97 42.84
C SER A 384 -28.73 -46.97 43.96
N PRO A 385 -29.54 -45.92 44.24
CA PRO A 385 -29.23 -44.95 45.30
C PRO A 385 -28.92 -45.62 46.66
N GLY A 386 -27.68 -45.45 47.14
CA GLY A 386 -27.21 -45.90 48.44
C GLY A 386 -26.45 -47.25 48.47
N ASP A 387 -25.67 -47.57 47.44
CA ASP A 387 -24.50 -48.46 47.55
C ASP A 387 -23.31 -47.76 48.24
N GLY A 388 -23.10 -46.46 47.96
CA GLY A 388 -22.11 -45.62 48.65
C GLY A 388 -20.71 -45.73 48.05
N SER A 389 -20.66 -45.85 46.73
CA SER A 389 -19.49 -45.79 45.87
C SER A 389 -19.83 -44.80 44.75
N GLY A 390 -18.87 -43.97 44.37
CA GLY A 390 -19.04 -43.01 43.29
C GLY A 390 -17.72 -42.41 42.86
N ALA A 391 -17.73 -41.74 41.71
CA ALA A 391 -16.50 -41.26 41.08
C ALA A 391 -15.83 -40.13 41.88
N LEU A 392 -14.54 -40.30 42.18
CA LEU A 392 -13.66 -39.22 42.64
C LEU A 392 -13.03 -38.54 41.42
N ILE A 393 -13.02 -37.21 41.40
CA ILE A 393 -12.48 -36.38 40.31
C ILE A 393 -11.52 -35.34 40.87
N ASP A 394 -10.40 -35.15 40.18
CA ASP A 394 -9.34 -34.19 40.52
C ASP A 394 -8.75 -33.56 39.24
N ASN A 395 -7.90 -32.54 39.38
CA ASN A 395 -7.10 -31.92 38.32
C ASN A 395 -7.84 -31.60 37.01
N VAL A 396 -9.05 -31.03 37.10
CA VAL A 396 -9.76 -30.56 35.91
C VAL A 396 -8.98 -29.41 35.27
N GLN A 397 -8.63 -29.52 34.00
CA GLN A 397 -7.86 -28.53 33.25
C GLN A 397 -8.43 -28.32 31.83
N LEU A 398 -8.08 -27.19 31.22
CA LEU A 398 -8.51 -26.79 29.87
C LEU A 398 -7.33 -26.19 29.11
N PHE A 399 -6.95 -26.82 28.00
CA PHE A 399 -5.86 -26.41 27.13
C PHE A 399 -6.41 -25.91 25.80
N SER A 400 -5.94 -24.76 25.33
CA SER A 400 -6.16 -24.36 23.93
C SER A 400 -5.11 -25.02 23.05
N VAL A 401 -5.56 -25.67 21.97
CA VAL A 401 -4.66 -26.17 20.92
C VAL A 401 -4.42 -25.01 19.96
N GLU A 402 -3.21 -24.47 19.92
CA GLU A 402 -2.89 -23.35 19.01
C GLU A 402 -2.86 -23.85 17.57
N GLY A 403 -3.91 -23.51 16.81
CA GLY A 403 -3.92 -23.72 15.37
C GLY A 403 -3.05 -22.67 14.68
N ILE A 404 -2.36 -23.06 13.61
CA ILE A 404 -1.70 -22.11 12.72
C ILE A 404 -2.80 -21.29 12.02
N ILE A 405 -3.08 -20.10 12.57
CA ILE A 405 -3.97 -19.11 11.99
C ILE A 405 -3.48 -18.80 10.57
N ASN A 406 -4.39 -18.56 9.60
CA ASN A 406 -4.00 -17.91 8.35
C ASN A 406 -3.55 -16.49 8.69
N ASP A 407 -2.25 -16.33 8.82
CA ASP A 407 -1.53 -15.15 9.28
C ASP A 407 -1.15 -14.19 8.15
N LEU A 408 -1.41 -14.59 6.90
CA LEU A 408 -1.12 -13.79 5.71
C LEU A 408 -2.25 -12.77 5.45
N VAL A 409 -2.01 -11.53 5.85
CA VAL A 409 -2.94 -10.42 5.67
C VAL A 409 -2.41 -9.47 4.60
N VAL A 410 -3.26 -9.16 3.61
CA VAL A 410 -3.04 -8.06 2.66
C VAL A 410 -3.98 -6.91 3.00
N ASP A 411 -3.42 -5.71 3.12
CA ASP A 411 -4.16 -4.46 3.30
C ASP A 411 -3.74 -3.48 2.21
N ALA A 412 -4.66 -3.06 1.35
CA ALA A 412 -4.34 -2.18 0.23
C ALA A 412 -4.18 -0.69 0.63
N ASN A 413 -4.68 -0.26 1.80
CA ASN A 413 -4.65 1.13 2.25
C ASN A 413 -3.62 1.41 3.37
N GLY A 414 -3.04 0.35 3.95
CA GLY A 414 -1.85 0.42 4.80
C GLY A 414 -2.17 0.44 6.29
N THR A 415 -2.50 1.61 6.83
CA THR A 415 -2.83 1.79 8.26
C THR A 415 -4.17 2.51 8.48
N ALA A 416 -5.04 2.55 7.48
CA ALA A 416 -6.38 3.10 7.61
C ALA A 416 -7.37 2.01 8.10
N ASP A 417 -8.60 2.40 8.40
CA ASP A 417 -9.60 1.45 8.92
C ASP A 417 -10.13 0.52 7.80
N GLY A 418 -9.84 -0.78 7.91
CA GLY A 418 -10.24 -1.82 6.95
C GLY A 418 -9.24 -1.96 5.79
N THR A 419 -9.34 -3.02 4.99
CA THR A 419 -8.28 -3.40 4.01
C THR A 419 -8.48 -2.88 2.58
N SER A 420 -9.55 -2.12 2.33
CA SER A 420 -9.91 -1.63 0.99
C SER A 420 -9.30 -0.26 0.69
N ALA A 421 -8.79 -0.06 -0.52
CA ALA A 421 -8.26 1.22 -0.99
C ALA A 421 -9.11 1.81 -2.13
N THR A 422 -8.84 3.07 -2.44
CA THR A 422 -9.36 3.76 -3.64
C THR A 422 -8.24 4.49 -4.35
N ALA A 423 -8.25 4.44 -5.68
CA ALA A 423 -7.39 5.21 -6.57
C ALA A 423 -8.25 6.00 -7.55
N GLU A 424 -7.72 7.06 -8.14
CA GLU A 424 -8.41 7.87 -9.14
C GLU A 424 -7.69 7.76 -10.48
N LEU A 425 -8.45 7.72 -11.59
CA LEU A 425 -7.93 7.86 -12.94
C LEU A 425 -8.70 8.98 -13.64
N VAL A 426 -8.06 10.10 -13.91
CA VAL A 426 -8.69 11.23 -14.60
C VAL A 426 -8.73 10.94 -16.11
N GLN A 427 -9.87 11.20 -16.76
CA GLN A 427 -10.00 11.11 -18.22
C GLN A 427 -8.85 11.85 -18.93
N GLY A 428 -8.17 11.17 -19.86
CA GLY A 428 -6.96 11.69 -20.51
C GLY A 428 -5.67 11.03 -20.04
N GLN A 429 -5.58 10.66 -18.76
CA GLN A 429 -4.51 9.80 -18.25
C GLN A 429 -4.68 8.37 -18.79
N THR A 430 -3.65 7.52 -18.63
CA THR A 430 -3.70 6.10 -19.03
C THR A 430 -3.28 5.13 -17.93
N ARG A 431 -2.79 5.63 -16.79
CA ARG A 431 -2.27 4.85 -15.66
C ARG A 431 -2.74 5.47 -14.34
N ALA A 432 -3.00 4.64 -13.35
CA ALA A 432 -3.22 5.03 -11.97
C ALA A 432 -2.52 4.05 -11.03
N SER A 433 -1.73 4.55 -10.08
CA SER A 433 -1.21 3.75 -8.97
C SER A 433 -2.37 3.27 -8.10
N VAL A 434 -2.41 1.98 -7.75
CA VAL A 434 -3.56 1.41 -7.01
C VAL A 434 -3.22 0.84 -5.63
N ALA A 435 -1.93 0.78 -5.26
CA ALA A 435 -1.50 0.06 -4.05
C ALA A 435 -0.28 0.68 -3.34
N GLU A 436 0.02 1.97 -3.50
CA GLU A 436 1.25 2.59 -2.99
C GLU A 436 1.44 2.43 -1.46
N SER A 437 0.33 2.46 -0.71
CA SER A 437 0.31 2.28 0.75
C SER A 437 0.27 0.82 1.21
N LEU A 438 0.11 -0.15 0.29
CA LEU A 438 -0.23 -1.55 0.61
C LEU A 438 0.73 -2.15 1.63
N THR A 439 0.20 -2.81 2.64
CA THR A 439 0.96 -3.57 3.64
C THR A 439 0.66 -5.06 3.54
N LEU A 440 1.69 -5.85 3.80
CA LEU A 440 1.59 -7.29 4.01
C LEU A 440 2.04 -7.60 5.43
N ASP A 441 1.22 -8.34 6.17
CA ASP A 441 1.61 -8.96 7.44
C ASP A 441 1.62 -10.48 7.28
N HIS A 442 2.57 -11.14 7.94
CA HIS A 442 2.73 -12.60 7.92
C HIS A 442 3.48 -13.06 9.17
N ALA A 443 2.76 -13.57 10.17
CA ALA A 443 3.28 -13.81 11.51
C ALA A 443 4.39 -14.88 11.57
N SER A 444 4.36 -15.85 10.66
CA SER A 444 5.36 -16.92 10.50
C SER A 444 6.68 -16.44 9.88
N GLY A 445 6.68 -15.29 9.19
CA GLY A 445 7.84 -14.73 8.50
C GLY A 445 8.36 -15.59 7.34
N SER A 446 7.53 -16.47 6.77
CA SER A 446 7.88 -17.27 5.60
C SER A 446 8.09 -16.41 4.34
N ASN A 447 8.65 -17.01 3.27
CA ASN A 447 8.67 -16.37 1.96
C ASN A 447 7.34 -16.63 1.23
N LEU A 448 6.80 -15.60 0.59
CA LEU A 448 5.60 -15.73 -0.24
C LEU A 448 5.99 -16.21 -1.64
N THR A 449 5.06 -16.87 -2.35
CA THR A 449 5.33 -17.62 -3.58
C THR A 449 4.55 -17.11 -4.79
N SER A 450 3.36 -16.55 -4.58
CA SER A 450 2.54 -16.00 -5.66
C SER A 450 1.60 -14.88 -5.20
N ALA A 451 1.08 -14.13 -6.17
CA ALA A 451 -0.04 -13.23 -5.96
C ALA A 451 -0.92 -13.14 -7.22
N THR A 452 -2.21 -12.91 -7.03
CA THR A 452 -3.20 -12.79 -8.09
C THR A 452 -3.98 -11.49 -7.91
N ILE A 453 -3.95 -10.63 -8.93
CA ILE A 453 -4.74 -9.40 -8.98
C ILE A 453 -5.75 -9.53 -10.12
N THR A 454 -7.03 -9.35 -9.84
CA THR A 454 -8.11 -9.50 -10.85
C THR A 454 -8.99 -8.26 -10.92
N ILE A 455 -9.24 -7.77 -12.14
CA ILE A 455 -10.32 -6.84 -12.45
C ILE A 455 -11.64 -7.61 -12.35
N THR A 456 -12.44 -7.33 -11.33
CA THR A 456 -13.64 -8.10 -10.97
C THR A 456 -14.91 -7.68 -11.72
N ASP A 457 -14.89 -6.52 -12.38
CA ASP A 457 -16.02 -6.08 -13.22
C ASP A 457 -16.13 -6.97 -14.45
N SER A 458 -17.29 -7.59 -14.66
CA SER A 458 -17.46 -8.62 -15.69
C SER A 458 -18.38 -8.17 -16.84
N PRO A 459 -17.92 -8.18 -18.10
CA PRO A 459 -16.55 -8.46 -18.55
C PRO A 459 -15.62 -7.23 -18.38
N SER A 460 -14.34 -7.48 -18.13
CA SER A 460 -13.27 -6.48 -18.23
C SER A 460 -13.23 -5.90 -19.64
N GLN A 461 -12.91 -4.61 -19.79
CA GLN A 461 -12.86 -3.99 -21.12
C GLN A 461 -11.54 -4.36 -21.82
N PRO A 462 -11.51 -4.53 -23.16
CA PRO A 462 -10.29 -4.89 -23.87
C PRO A 462 -9.19 -3.81 -23.81
N GLU A 463 -9.54 -2.60 -23.37
CA GLU A 463 -8.64 -1.49 -23.11
C GLU A 463 -7.96 -1.55 -21.73
N ASP A 464 -8.49 -2.36 -20.79
CA ASP A 464 -8.05 -2.48 -19.40
C ASP A 464 -6.89 -3.48 -19.23
N SER A 465 -5.89 -3.12 -18.42
CA SER A 465 -4.77 -3.99 -18.04
C SER A 465 -4.18 -3.65 -16.67
N LEU A 466 -3.33 -4.54 -16.15
CA LEU A 466 -2.67 -4.42 -14.86
C LEU A 466 -1.17 -4.68 -15.01
N GLU A 467 -0.34 -3.82 -14.44
CA GLU A 467 1.12 -3.91 -14.52
C GLU A 467 1.76 -3.73 -13.13
N VAL A 468 2.97 -4.28 -12.96
CA VAL A 468 3.86 -4.05 -11.80
C VAL A 468 5.29 -3.94 -12.32
N THR A 469 6.20 -3.41 -11.51
CA THR A 469 7.65 -3.35 -11.78
C THR A 469 8.43 -4.24 -10.80
N PRO A 470 8.72 -5.52 -11.14
CA PRO A 470 9.37 -6.45 -10.20
C PRO A 470 10.86 -6.15 -9.94
N GLY A 471 11.55 -5.46 -10.85
CA GLY A 471 13.01 -5.28 -10.78
C GLY A 471 13.79 -6.59 -10.67
N ASP A 472 14.90 -6.57 -9.92
CA ASP A 472 15.75 -7.76 -9.66
C ASP A 472 15.22 -8.66 -8.52
N SER A 473 13.93 -8.55 -8.15
CA SER A 473 13.33 -9.31 -7.02
C SER A 473 13.26 -10.82 -7.19
N GLY A 474 13.37 -11.32 -8.43
CA GLY A 474 13.10 -12.72 -8.77
C GLY A 474 11.62 -13.07 -8.92
N ILE A 475 10.71 -12.09 -8.74
CA ILE A 475 9.27 -12.24 -9.01
C ILE A 475 9.01 -11.97 -10.50
N THR A 476 8.16 -12.79 -11.13
CA THR A 476 7.74 -12.64 -12.53
C THR A 476 6.26 -12.33 -12.62
N SER A 477 5.84 -11.59 -13.66
CA SER A 477 4.46 -11.12 -13.85
C SER A 477 3.89 -11.55 -15.21
N SER A 478 2.58 -11.80 -15.27
CA SER A 478 1.87 -12.17 -16.49
C SER A 478 0.40 -11.75 -16.44
N PHE A 479 -0.02 -10.82 -17.30
CA PHE A 479 -1.42 -10.38 -17.43
C PHE A 479 -2.19 -11.20 -18.48
N ASN A 480 -3.40 -11.62 -18.14
CA ASN A 480 -4.35 -12.29 -19.02
C ASN A 480 -5.57 -11.39 -19.31
N PRO A 481 -5.63 -10.72 -20.48
CA PRO A 481 -6.73 -9.81 -20.81
C PRO A 481 -8.08 -10.52 -21.01
N ALA A 482 -8.10 -11.85 -21.15
CA ALA A 482 -9.36 -12.61 -21.27
C ALA A 482 -10.04 -12.90 -19.93
N SER A 483 -9.30 -12.82 -18.81
CA SER A 483 -9.84 -12.96 -17.45
C SER A 483 -9.71 -11.69 -16.60
N GLY A 484 -9.00 -10.66 -17.08
CA GLY A 484 -8.69 -9.46 -16.31
C GLY A 484 -7.69 -9.71 -15.18
N THR A 485 -6.89 -10.79 -15.27
CA THR A 485 -6.05 -11.28 -14.16
C THR A 485 -4.57 -11.06 -14.42
N LEU A 486 -3.88 -10.38 -13.51
CA LEU A 486 -2.42 -10.38 -13.38
C LEU A 486 -2.01 -11.47 -12.39
N THR A 487 -1.17 -12.39 -12.83
CA THR A 487 -0.56 -13.42 -11.97
C THR A 487 0.91 -13.09 -11.75
N LEU A 488 1.35 -13.19 -10.51
CA LEU A 488 2.72 -12.98 -10.06
C LEU A 488 3.25 -14.27 -9.44
N THR A 489 4.50 -14.66 -9.74
CA THR A 489 5.14 -15.85 -9.14
C THR A 489 6.62 -15.62 -8.86
N GLY A 490 7.09 -16.08 -7.70
CA GLY A 490 8.48 -16.00 -7.27
C GLY A 490 8.62 -16.26 -5.77
N ASN A 491 9.69 -16.93 -5.33
CA ASN A 491 9.93 -17.22 -3.91
C ASN A 491 10.78 -16.10 -3.29
N ALA A 492 10.15 -15.20 -2.53
CA ALA A 492 10.79 -14.00 -1.98
C ALA A 492 10.19 -13.60 -0.62
N SER A 493 10.90 -12.76 0.13
CA SER A 493 10.42 -12.30 1.45
C SER A 493 9.19 -11.39 1.35
N VAL A 494 8.42 -11.32 2.43
CA VAL A 494 7.24 -10.44 2.58
C VAL A 494 7.58 -8.99 2.21
N ALA A 495 8.71 -8.47 2.66
CA ALA A 495 9.16 -7.11 2.35
C ALA A 495 9.40 -6.89 0.84
N THR A 496 9.99 -7.87 0.14
CA THR A 496 10.18 -7.83 -1.32
C THR A 496 8.85 -7.84 -2.05
N TRP A 497 7.93 -8.72 -1.65
CA TRP A 497 6.58 -8.79 -2.22
C TRP A 497 5.79 -7.50 -2.01
N GLN A 498 5.84 -6.92 -0.81
CA GLN A 498 5.23 -5.63 -0.51
C GLN A 498 5.80 -4.51 -1.39
N THR A 499 7.13 -4.47 -1.60
CA THR A 499 7.76 -3.49 -2.51
C THR A 499 7.27 -3.66 -3.95
N VAL A 500 7.15 -4.89 -4.47
CA VAL A 500 6.65 -5.11 -5.84
C VAL A 500 5.16 -4.79 -5.96
N LEU A 501 4.32 -5.21 -5.01
CA LEU A 501 2.88 -4.93 -5.05
C LEU A 501 2.55 -3.44 -4.91
N ARG A 502 3.40 -2.64 -4.24
CA ARG A 502 3.25 -1.18 -4.22
C ARG A 502 3.47 -0.49 -5.56
N THR A 503 4.09 -1.18 -6.53
CA THR A 503 4.22 -0.70 -7.92
C THR A 503 3.06 -1.12 -8.83
N LEU A 504 1.97 -1.66 -8.26
CA LEU A 504 0.79 -2.06 -9.01
C LEU A 504 0.08 -0.83 -9.60
N GLU A 505 -0.04 -0.84 -10.92
CA GLU A 505 -0.77 0.16 -11.70
C GLU A 505 -1.96 -0.48 -12.41
N TYR A 506 -3.08 0.22 -12.41
CA TYR A 506 -4.17 0.00 -13.35
C TYR A 506 -3.91 0.83 -14.61
N VAL A 507 -3.97 0.18 -15.77
CA VAL A 507 -3.64 0.78 -17.06
C VAL A 507 -4.86 0.69 -17.98
N ASN A 508 -5.32 1.82 -18.50
CA ASN A 508 -6.36 1.87 -19.54
C ASN A 508 -5.83 2.57 -20.79
N SER A 509 -5.85 1.86 -21.92
CA SER A 509 -5.27 2.31 -23.20
C SER A 509 -6.11 3.30 -24.00
N ASN A 510 -7.29 3.69 -23.52
CA ASN A 510 -8.18 4.67 -24.15
C ASN A 510 -8.29 5.93 -23.29
N THR A 511 -7.84 7.08 -23.80
CA THR A 511 -7.88 8.39 -23.10
C THR A 511 -9.28 9.01 -23.00
N SER A 512 -10.28 8.43 -23.66
CA SER A 512 -11.69 8.79 -23.58
C SER A 512 -12.47 7.70 -22.81
N GLN A 513 -12.05 7.44 -21.57
CA GLN A 513 -12.64 6.40 -20.72
C GLN A 513 -14.11 6.69 -20.40
N THR A 514 -14.88 5.63 -20.13
CA THR A 514 -16.21 5.78 -19.53
C THR A 514 -16.09 5.97 -18.01
N ILE A 515 -16.59 7.11 -17.51
CA ILE A 515 -16.63 7.48 -16.08
C ILE A 515 -17.31 6.38 -15.25
N GLY A 516 -16.73 6.09 -14.09
CA GLY A 516 -17.21 5.11 -13.12
C GLY A 516 -16.09 4.22 -12.57
N THR A 517 -16.37 3.56 -11.46
CA THR A 517 -15.40 2.72 -10.74
C THR A 517 -15.01 1.47 -11.53
N ARG A 518 -13.75 1.02 -11.37
CA ARG A 518 -13.31 -0.36 -11.59
C ARG A 518 -12.94 -1.00 -10.26
N SER A 519 -13.23 -2.27 -10.09
CA SER A 519 -13.02 -3.01 -8.84
C SER A 519 -11.92 -4.05 -9.01
N LEU A 520 -10.78 -3.84 -8.37
CA LEU A 520 -9.67 -4.80 -8.31
C LEU A 520 -9.77 -5.65 -7.04
N SER A 521 -9.34 -6.91 -7.15
CA SER A 521 -9.18 -7.85 -6.03
C SER A 521 -7.73 -8.32 -5.99
N ILE A 522 -7.04 -8.18 -4.86
CA ILE A 522 -5.64 -8.58 -4.63
C ILE A 522 -5.63 -9.75 -3.64
N VAL A 523 -5.00 -10.85 -4.02
CA VAL A 523 -4.76 -12.04 -3.19
C VAL A 523 -3.27 -12.40 -3.26
N VAL A 524 -2.68 -12.79 -2.14
CA VAL A 524 -1.26 -13.20 -2.01
C VAL A 524 -1.22 -14.58 -1.34
N SER A 525 -0.22 -15.39 -1.68
CA SER A 525 -0.12 -16.79 -1.26
C SER A 525 1.34 -17.16 -0.95
N ASP A 526 1.56 -18.06 0.02
CA ASP A 526 2.89 -18.56 0.40
C ASP A 526 3.16 -20.04 0.04
N ASP A 527 2.19 -20.73 -0.60
CA ASP A 527 2.24 -22.09 -1.19
C ASP A 527 3.30 -23.00 -0.56
N SER A 528 3.05 -23.36 0.71
CA SER A 528 3.94 -24.24 1.46
C SER A 528 3.86 -25.68 0.90
N ILE A 529 4.97 -26.43 1.00
CA ILE A 529 5.10 -27.79 0.44
C ILE A 529 4.10 -28.80 1.07
N LEU A 530 3.35 -28.41 2.10
CA LEU A 530 2.37 -29.22 2.82
C LEU A 530 0.94 -29.11 2.28
N GLY A 531 0.64 -28.14 1.40
CA GLY A 531 -0.61 -28.14 0.63
C GLY A 531 -1.85 -27.59 1.34
N ASP A 532 -1.67 -26.67 2.28
CA ASP A 532 -2.75 -25.76 2.69
C ASP A 532 -3.03 -24.71 1.59
N ASP A 533 -4.27 -24.22 1.54
CA ASP A 533 -4.70 -23.11 0.69
C ASP A 533 -4.75 -21.83 1.54
N LYS A 534 -3.57 -21.26 1.84
CA LYS A 534 -3.38 -20.02 2.61
C LYS A 534 -3.35 -18.76 1.73
N ASP A 535 -4.16 -18.74 0.67
CA ASP A 535 -4.49 -17.49 -0.01
C ASP A 535 -5.02 -16.47 1.02
N SER A 536 -4.43 -15.27 1.02
CA SER A 536 -4.84 -14.15 1.87
C SER A 536 -6.31 -13.79 1.61
N THR A 537 -7.03 -13.28 2.62
CA THR A 537 -8.34 -12.66 2.35
C THR A 537 -8.18 -11.52 1.35
N ALA A 538 -9.00 -11.50 0.30
CA ALA A 538 -8.86 -10.55 -0.80
C ALA A 538 -9.02 -9.08 -0.33
N ALA A 539 -7.97 -8.27 -0.49
CA ALA A 539 -8.07 -6.82 -0.43
C ALA A 539 -8.67 -6.28 -1.73
N THR A 540 -9.46 -5.20 -1.64
CA THR A 540 -10.15 -4.62 -2.80
C THR A 540 -9.70 -3.20 -3.07
N VAL A 541 -9.46 -2.84 -4.33
CA VAL A 541 -9.20 -1.45 -4.73
C VAL A 541 -10.25 -0.95 -5.71
N GLY A 542 -10.92 0.15 -5.38
CA GLY A 542 -11.77 0.88 -6.32
C GLY A 542 -10.96 1.91 -7.11
N VAL A 543 -10.85 1.76 -8.43
CA VAL A 543 -10.27 2.77 -9.32
C VAL A 543 -11.39 3.61 -9.90
N ASP A 544 -11.61 4.79 -9.34
CA ASP A 544 -12.65 5.72 -9.79
C ASP A 544 -12.17 6.49 -11.03
N VAL A 545 -12.76 6.17 -12.18
CA VAL A 545 -12.52 6.91 -13.42
C VAL A 545 -13.38 8.17 -13.41
N VAL A 546 -12.75 9.35 -13.38
CA VAL A 546 -13.42 10.66 -13.25
C VAL A 546 -13.24 11.53 -14.49
N ALA A 547 -14.05 12.60 -14.62
CA ALA A 547 -13.90 13.57 -15.70
C ALA A 547 -12.70 14.51 -15.48
N ASN A 548 -12.05 14.96 -16.55
CA ASN A 548 -11.08 16.06 -16.48
C ASN A 548 -11.82 17.41 -16.39
N GLU A 549 -12.20 17.82 -15.18
CA GLU A 549 -12.88 19.10 -14.95
C GLU A 549 -11.87 20.27 -14.97
N LEU A 550 -11.66 20.86 -16.15
CA LEU A 550 -10.80 22.04 -16.32
C LEU A 550 -11.40 23.28 -15.62
N ALA A 551 -10.59 23.99 -14.84
CA ALA A 551 -11.00 25.24 -14.19
C ALA A 551 -9.92 26.32 -14.28
N MET A 552 -10.22 27.42 -15.01
CA MET A 552 -9.34 28.59 -15.11
C MET A 552 -9.45 29.46 -13.86
N ALA A 553 -8.31 29.84 -13.29
CA ALA A 553 -8.23 30.78 -12.18
C ALA A 553 -8.70 32.18 -12.60
N ALA A 554 -9.30 32.94 -11.68
CA ALA A 554 -9.92 34.23 -11.99
C ALA A 554 -8.87 35.33 -12.26
N ILE A 555 -8.64 35.63 -13.53
CA ILE A 555 -7.84 36.77 -14.00
C ILE A 555 -8.55 38.09 -13.66
N GLU A 556 -7.84 39.04 -13.06
CA GLU A 556 -8.37 40.37 -12.73
C GLU A 556 -8.50 41.31 -13.95
N VAL A 557 -9.08 42.51 -13.74
CA VAL A 557 -9.18 43.54 -14.78
C VAL A 557 -7.79 44.02 -15.18
N GLN A 558 -7.45 43.91 -16.46
CA GLN A 558 -6.14 44.29 -16.99
C GLN A 558 -6.14 45.74 -17.48
N THR A 559 -4.99 46.40 -17.42
CA THR A 559 -4.77 47.73 -18.01
C THR A 559 -3.53 47.68 -18.89
N VAL A 560 -3.73 47.91 -20.19
CA VAL A 560 -2.69 47.84 -21.24
C VAL A 560 -2.44 49.25 -21.74
N GLU A 561 -1.17 49.64 -21.87
CA GLU A 561 -0.83 50.90 -22.54
C GLU A 561 -0.71 50.65 -24.05
N ALA A 562 -1.31 51.53 -24.86
CA ALA A 562 -1.26 51.41 -26.31
C ALA A 562 0.18 51.52 -26.83
N GLY A 563 0.66 50.50 -27.55
CA GLY A 563 2.07 50.36 -27.95
C GLY A 563 2.94 49.57 -26.96
N SER A 564 2.44 49.24 -25.76
CA SER A 564 3.16 48.44 -24.76
C SER A 564 2.45 47.10 -24.45
N PRO A 565 2.89 45.99 -25.06
CA PRO A 565 2.21 44.69 -24.94
C PRO A 565 2.30 44.10 -23.52
N LEU A 566 1.15 43.80 -22.90
CA LEU A 566 1.11 43.30 -21.53
C LEU A 566 0.99 41.77 -21.49
N TRP A 567 1.94 41.11 -20.81
CA TRP A 567 1.82 39.69 -20.47
C TRP A 567 0.89 39.46 -19.28
N VAL A 568 0.02 38.46 -19.40
CA VAL A 568 -0.95 38.02 -18.38
C VAL A 568 -0.83 36.51 -18.21
N THR A 569 -0.64 36.05 -16.98
CA THR A 569 -0.56 34.62 -16.66
C THR A 569 -1.94 33.97 -16.77
N LEU A 570 -2.00 32.81 -17.41
CA LEU A 570 -3.14 31.90 -17.37
C LEU A 570 -2.79 30.74 -16.44
N ASP A 571 -3.65 30.43 -15.47
CA ASP A 571 -3.54 29.25 -14.61
C ASP A 571 -4.85 28.46 -14.74
N VAL A 572 -4.72 27.19 -15.11
CA VAL A 572 -5.82 26.25 -15.38
C VAL A 572 -5.56 24.96 -14.61
N SER A 573 -6.39 24.71 -13.60
CA SER A 573 -6.47 23.41 -12.95
C SER A 573 -6.82 22.34 -14.01
N ASN A 574 -5.87 21.45 -14.27
CA ASN A 574 -5.96 20.39 -15.27
C ASN A 574 -5.52 19.04 -14.63
N PRO A 575 -6.41 18.36 -13.88
CA PRO A 575 -6.03 17.16 -13.12
C PRO A 575 -5.49 15.99 -13.95
N ALA A 576 -5.81 15.93 -15.25
CA ALA A 576 -5.26 14.92 -16.15
C ALA A 576 -3.81 15.20 -16.61
N ASP A 577 -3.30 16.42 -16.38
CA ASP A 577 -1.97 16.89 -16.81
C ASP A 577 -1.67 16.69 -18.30
N VAL A 578 -2.69 16.93 -19.15
CA VAL A 578 -2.60 16.79 -20.61
C VAL A 578 -2.52 18.16 -21.30
N ALA A 579 -1.73 18.28 -22.37
CA ALA A 579 -1.53 19.53 -23.09
C ALA A 579 -2.83 20.29 -23.44
N LEU A 580 -2.81 21.59 -23.14
CA LEU A 580 -3.92 22.52 -23.36
C LEU A 580 -3.71 23.37 -24.61
N GLN A 581 -4.80 23.65 -25.31
CA GLN A 581 -4.85 24.63 -26.41
C GLN A 581 -5.63 25.85 -25.97
N TYR A 582 -5.07 27.04 -26.21
CA TYR A 582 -5.67 28.32 -25.84
C TYR A 582 -6.19 29.08 -27.05
N THR A 583 -7.34 29.73 -26.90
CA THR A 583 -7.91 30.65 -27.89
C THR A 583 -8.45 31.90 -27.20
N GLY A 584 -8.48 33.03 -27.94
CA GLY A 584 -8.88 34.33 -27.41
C GLY A 584 -9.76 35.09 -28.40
N GLU A 585 -10.94 35.52 -27.96
CA GLU A 585 -11.84 36.38 -28.73
C GLU A 585 -11.95 37.77 -28.08
N SER A 586 -11.45 38.78 -28.77
CA SER A 586 -11.62 40.19 -28.38
C SER A 586 -13.01 40.69 -28.77
N GLY A 587 -13.68 41.38 -27.83
CA GLY A 587 -14.93 42.10 -28.08
C GLY A 587 -14.77 43.28 -29.05
N ASP A 588 -13.53 43.76 -29.23
CA ASP A 588 -13.16 44.71 -30.27
C ASP A 588 -11.71 44.46 -30.72
N ALA A 589 -11.57 43.69 -31.81
CA ALA A 589 -10.28 43.37 -32.41
C ALA A 589 -9.54 44.58 -33.02
N SER A 590 -10.17 45.76 -33.12
CA SER A 590 -9.49 46.99 -33.51
C SER A 590 -8.78 47.70 -32.34
N LEU A 591 -9.13 47.31 -31.11
CA LEU A 591 -8.52 47.81 -29.88
C LEU A 591 -7.52 46.83 -29.26
N LEU A 592 -7.78 45.53 -29.36
CA LEU A 592 -6.99 44.50 -28.66
C LEU A 592 -6.89 43.21 -29.49
N THR A 593 -5.66 42.71 -29.66
CA THR A 593 -5.36 41.40 -30.24
C THR A 593 -4.64 40.52 -29.21
N PRO A 594 -5.10 39.28 -28.95
CA PRO A 594 -4.39 38.34 -28.09
C PRO A 594 -3.30 37.59 -28.88
N ARG A 595 -2.21 37.24 -28.20
CA ARG A 595 -1.33 36.13 -28.60
C ARG A 595 -1.13 35.21 -27.39
N PHE A 596 -0.90 33.93 -27.64
CA PHE A 596 -0.65 32.95 -26.59
C PHE A 596 0.75 32.39 -26.79
N GLU A 597 1.51 32.33 -25.70
CA GLU A 597 2.72 31.54 -25.64
C GLU A 597 2.40 30.21 -24.95
N THR A 598 2.70 29.12 -25.65
CA THR A 598 2.54 27.74 -25.20
C THR A 598 3.75 26.97 -25.70
N GLY A 599 4.69 26.67 -24.81
CA GLY A 599 6.00 26.13 -25.16
C GLY A 599 6.68 25.56 -23.91
N ASP A 600 8.00 25.45 -23.94
CA ASP A 600 8.74 25.01 -22.77
C ASP A 600 8.62 26.03 -21.62
N SER A 601 8.59 25.52 -20.40
CA SER A 601 8.64 26.30 -19.17
C SER A 601 9.91 25.97 -18.40
N TRP A 602 10.54 27.00 -17.85
CA TRP A 602 11.74 26.88 -17.03
C TRP A 602 11.38 27.00 -15.56
N ARG A 603 11.60 25.91 -14.83
CA ARG A 603 11.39 25.78 -13.39
C ARG A 603 12.71 25.97 -12.66
N LEU A 604 12.73 26.82 -11.65
CA LEU A 604 13.81 26.97 -10.69
C LEU A 604 13.32 26.57 -9.30
N ASN A 605 13.91 25.52 -8.72
CA ASN A 605 13.74 25.21 -7.31
C ASN A 605 14.71 26.08 -6.50
N ILE A 606 14.18 26.88 -5.59
CA ILE A 606 14.96 27.82 -4.77
C ILE A 606 15.00 27.34 -3.32
N SER A 607 16.19 27.37 -2.72
CA SER A 607 16.36 27.35 -1.26
C SER A 607 17.15 28.59 -0.85
N ALA A 608 16.58 29.35 0.10
CA ALA A 608 17.21 30.50 0.71
C ALA A 608 16.94 30.50 2.23
N PRO A 609 17.86 31.05 3.04
CA PRO A 609 17.70 31.07 4.50
C PRO A 609 16.56 32.00 4.92
N ASP A 610 15.77 31.57 5.91
CA ASP A 610 14.59 32.30 6.40
C ASP A 610 14.86 33.78 6.69
N VAL A 611 14.16 34.68 6.00
CA VAL A 611 14.18 36.11 6.34
C VAL A 611 13.46 36.33 7.67
N THR A 612 14.18 36.89 8.65
CA THR A 612 13.66 37.10 10.01
C THR A 612 13.20 38.54 10.24
N THR A 613 12.04 38.90 9.70
CA THR A 613 11.46 40.25 9.87
C THR A 613 10.74 40.37 11.21
N ASN A 614 11.15 41.34 12.04
CA ASN A 614 10.60 41.58 13.40
C ASN A 614 10.59 40.34 14.33
N GLY A 615 11.45 39.35 14.08
CA GLY A 615 11.51 38.10 14.87
C GLY A 615 10.53 37.01 14.41
N VAL A 616 9.88 37.17 13.25
CA VAL A 616 9.19 36.10 12.53
C VAL A 616 10.11 35.62 11.42
N ALA A 617 10.48 34.34 11.44
CA ALA A 617 11.20 33.69 10.34
C ALA A 617 10.17 33.29 9.27
N THR A 618 10.40 33.72 8.03
CA THR A 618 9.64 33.32 6.85
C THR A 618 10.51 32.37 6.03
N PRO A 619 10.15 31.08 5.90
CA PRO A 619 10.87 30.14 5.03
C PRO A 619 10.88 30.63 3.58
N LEU A 620 12.05 30.58 2.94
CA LEU A 620 12.26 30.99 1.55
C LEU A 620 12.65 29.79 0.67
N GLU A 621 11.87 28.71 0.78
CA GLU A 621 11.99 27.53 -0.08
C GLU A 621 10.76 27.39 -0.96
N GLY A 622 10.94 27.10 -2.24
CA GLY A 622 9.83 26.91 -3.18
C GLY A 622 10.23 26.96 -4.65
N GLU A 623 9.22 27.05 -5.51
CA GLU A 623 9.34 26.99 -6.96
C GLU A 623 9.08 28.37 -7.61
N ILE A 624 9.90 28.73 -8.60
CA ILE A 624 9.67 29.85 -9.51
C ILE A 624 9.65 29.29 -10.93
N THR A 625 8.59 29.57 -11.70
CA THR A 625 8.42 29.02 -13.06
C THR A 625 8.11 30.11 -14.07
N PHE A 626 8.82 30.06 -15.21
CA PHE A 626 8.69 30.98 -16.33
C PHE A 626 8.24 30.25 -17.60
N GLN A 627 7.26 30.80 -18.32
CA GLN A 627 6.99 30.41 -19.71
C GLN A 627 8.09 31.00 -20.60
N LEU A 628 8.76 30.16 -21.39
CA LEU A 628 9.74 30.59 -22.38
C LEU A 628 9.05 31.04 -23.69
N PHE A 629 9.71 31.92 -24.44
CA PHE A 629 9.17 32.61 -25.63
C PHE A 629 9.51 31.94 -26.98
N ASP A 630 9.43 30.61 -27.04
CA ASP A 630 9.82 29.79 -28.19
C ASP A 630 9.07 30.16 -29.50
N ASN A 631 7.81 30.58 -29.40
CA ASN A 631 6.94 30.85 -30.55
C ASN A 631 6.97 32.30 -31.04
N ILE A 632 7.61 33.24 -30.31
CA ILE A 632 7.65 34.66 -30.71
C ILE A 632 8.56 34.88 -31.92
N PHE A 633 9.73 34.24 -31.89
CA PHE A 633 10.74 34.30 -32.95
C PHE A 633 10.55 33.18 -33.98
N GLY A 634 9.95 32.06 -33.55
CA GLY A 634 9.75 30.87 -34.35
C GLY A 634 10.85 29.84 -34.11
N SER A 635 10.47 28.56 -34.10
CA SER A 635 11.31 27.45 -33.63
C SER A 635 12.52 27.08 -34.49
N ALA A 636 12.86 27.88 -35.51
CA ALA A 636 14.10 27.76 -36.27
C ALA A 636 15.20 28.69 -35.77
N ASP A 637 14.84 29.76 -35.06
CA ASP A 637 15.70 30.90 -34.79
C ASP A 637 15.75 31.27 -33.28
N ALA A 638 15.24 30.40 -32.39
CA ALA A 638 15.02 30.64 -30.96
C ALA A 638 16.29 30.62 -30.07
N ARG A 639 17.38 31.25 -30.54
CA ARG A 639 18.72 31.27 -29.91
C ARG A 639 18.71 31.56 -28.40
N ALA A 640 17.85 32.47 -27.95
CA ALA A 640 17.76 32.85 -26.54
C ALA A 640 17.21 31.73 -25.63
N THR A 641 16.17 31.00 -26.06
CA THR A 641 15.59 29.91 -25.27
C THR A 641 16.37 28.60 -25.46
N ASP A 642 16.86 28.31 -26.67
CA ASP A 642 17.77 27.18 -26.97
C ASP A 642 19.00 27.18 -26.04
N ARG A 643 19.56 28.35 -25.74
CA ARG A 643 20.70 28.51 -24.83
C ARG A 643 20.36 28.12 -23.39
N ILE A 644 19.27 28.63 -22.81
CA ILE A 644 18.83 28.24 -21.46
C ILE A 644 18.45 26.76 -21.41
N THR A 645 17.78 26.25 -22.44
CA THR A 645 17.40 24.84 -22.53
C THR A 645 18.64 23.94 -22.58
N THR A 646 19.67 24.32 -23.33
CA THR A 646 20.95 23.58 -23.37
C THR A 646 21.63 23.58 -22.00
N LEU A 647 21.83 24.77 -21.41
CA LEU A 647 22.50 24.91 -20.11
C LEU A 647 21.76 24.20 -18.98
N THR A 648 20.42 24.24 -18.97
CA THR A 648 19.60 23.56 -17.97
C THR A 648 19.68 22.04 -18.09
N ASN A 649 19.60 21.50 -19.30
CA ASN A 649 19.74 20.05 -19.52
C ASN A 649 21.14 19.51 -19.17
N ASP A 650 22.18 20.35 -19.26
CA ASP A 650 23.54 20.05 -18.81
C ASP A 650 23.75 20.25 -17.29
N GLY A 651 22.72 20.70 -16.54
CA GLY A 651 22.77 20.93 -15.09
C GLY A 651 23.56 22.18 -14.67
N PHE A 652 23.77 23.14 -15.58
CA PHE A 652 24.62 24.32 -15.35
C PHE A 652 24.14 25.23 -14.21
N PHE A 653 22.82 25.30 -13.99
CA PHE A 653 22.20 26.18 -12.99
C PHE A 653 22.03 25.51 -11.60
N ASP A 654 22.28 24.20 -11.49
CA ASP A 654 22.16 23.48 -10.23
C ASP A 654 23.22 23.94 -9.21
N ASP A 655 22.82 24.13 -7.96
CA ASP A 655 23.60 24.72 -6.87
C ASP A 655 24.19 26.14 -7.15
N THR A 656 23.68 26.87 -8.16
CA THR A 656 24.09 28.25 -8.44
C THR A 656 23.34 29.27 -7.57
N GLN A 657 23.86 30.49 -7.42
CA GLN A 657 23.26 31.52 -6.55
C GLN A 657 22.86 32.77 -7.34
N PHE A 658 21.82 33.45 -6.85
CA PHE A 658 21.60 34.86 -7.21
C PHE A 658 22.69 35.72 -6.56
N HIS A 659 23.60 36.25 -7.36
CA HIS A 659 24.76 37.04 -6.90
C HIS A 659 24.45 38.52 -6.74
N ARG A 660 23.27 38.97 -7.17
CA ARG A 660 22.83 40.36 -7.07
C ARG A 660 21.30 40.44 -6.94
N VAL A 661 20.84 41.20 -5.95
CA VAL A 661 19.43 41.58 -5.76
C VAL A 661 19.38 43.09 -5.55
N ASP A 662 18.68 43.79 -6.44
CA ASP A 662 18.45 45.24 -6.37
C ASP A 662 16.94 45.49 -6.36
N SER A 663 16.40 45.81 -5.19
CA SER A 663 14.97 46.03 -4.96
C SER A 663 14.50 47.31 -5.67
N ASP A 664 13.28 47.28 -6.21
CA ASP A 664 12.78 48.24 -7.20
C ASP A 664 13.60 48.24 -8.52
N PHE A 665 14.37 47.17 -8.81
CA PHE A 665 15.07 46.98 -10.09
C PHE A 665 15.02 45.52 -10.60
N VAL A 666 15.99 44.68 -10.24
CA VAL A 666 16.15 43.31 -10.77
C VAL A 666 16.78 42.33 -9.76
N ILE A 667 16.48 41.03 -9.94
CA ILE A 667 17.15 39.89 -9.30
C ILE A 667 18.01 39.21 -10.36
N GLN A 668 19.33 39.07 -10.16
CA GLN A 668 20.26 38.56 -11.19
C GLN A 668 21.01 37.31 -10.72
N GLY A 669 21.10 36.31 -11.61
CA GLY A 669 21.72 35.01 -11.39
C GLY A 669 22.40 34.45 -12.65
N GLY A 670 22.67 33.15 -12.67
CA GLY A 670 23.29 32.46 -13.82
C GLY A 670 24.81 32.58 -13.93
N ASP A 671 25.49 33.07 -12.88
CA ASP A 671 26.95 33.00 -12.74
C ASP A 671 27.33 31.80 -11.83
N PRO A 672 28.00 30.75 -12.35
CA PRO A 672 28.39 29.58 -11.55
C PRO A 672 29.47 29.89 -10.49
N THR A 673 30.10 31.06 -10.55
CA THR A 673 31.05 31.56 -9.54
C THR A 673 30.41 32.51 -8.52
N ALA A 674 29.18 32.94 -8.77
CA ALA A 674 28.42 33.93 -7.99
C ALA A 674 29.14 35.27 -7.75
N THR A 675 30.00 35.72 -8.67
CA THR A 675 30.73 37.01 -8.55
C THR A 675 30.19 38.13 -9.45
N GLY A 676 29.26 37.81 -10.34
CA GLY A 676 28.77 38.64 -11.44
C GLY A 676 29.73 38.71 -12.64
N THR A 677 30.70 37.81 -12.75
CA THR A 677 31.74 37.84 -13.80
C THR A 677 32.06 36.48 -14.44
N GLY A 678 31.42 35.39 -13.98
CA GLY A 678 31.47 34.10 -14.67
C GLY A 678 30.45 34.00 -15.80
N GLY A 679 30.49 32.87 -16.50
CA GLY A 679 29.67 32.54 -17.66
C GLY A 679 29.79 31.07 -18.02
N SER A 680 29.18 30.66 -19.14
CA SER A 680 29.30 29.31 -19.70
C SER A 680 30.49 29.15 -20.65
N ASP A 681 30.88 27.91 -20.91
CA ASP A 681 31.90 27.58 -21.91
C ASP A 681 31.36 27.60 -23.36
N LEU A 682 30.08 27.96 -23.58
CA LEU A 682 29.47 28.04 -24.91
C LEU A 682 29.78 29.36 -25.64
N GLY A 683 30.24 30.38 -24.91
CA GLY A 683 30.60 31.69 -25.45
C GLY A 683 29.40 32.60 -25.73
N ASP A 684 29.70 33.83 -26.14
CA ASP A 684 28.71 34.89 -26.35
C ASP A 684 27.79 34.62 -27.57
N PHE A 685 26.58 35.17 -27.55
CA PHE A 685 25.65 35.14 -28.69
C PHE A 685 24.88 36.47 -28.90
N ASP A 686 24.53 36.68 -30.17
CA ASP A 686 23.76 37.79 -30.75
C ASP A 686 22.42 38.02 -30.01
N ASP A 687 22.08 39.28 -29.77
CA ASP A 687 20.80 39.64 -29.14
C ASP A 687 19.58 39.18 -29.95
N GLN A 688 18.41 39.12 -29.30
CA GLN A 688 17.18 38.64 -29.93
C GLN A 688 15.99 39.51 -29.51
N PHE A 689 15.66 40.48 -30.36
CA PHE A 689 14.70 41.54 -30.05
C PHE A 689 13.39 41.44 -30.84
N SER A 690 12.30 41.83 -30.19
CA SER A 690 10.96 41.84 -30.79
C SER A 690 10.14 42.97 -30.19
N THR A 691 9.41 43.73 -31.01
CA THR A 691 8.49 44.81 -30.56
C THR A 691 7.35 44.32 -29.66
N LEU A 692 7.20 42.99 -29.52
CA LEU A 692 6.27 42.33 -28.61
C LEU A 692 6.81 42.13 -27.19
N LEU A 693 8.11 42.37 -26.99
CA LEU A 693 8.84 42.12 -25.75
C LEU A 693 9.42 43.42 -25.22
N GLN A 694 8.97 43.82 -24.03
CA GLN A 694 9.32 45.05 -23.33
C GLN A 694 9.35 44.79 -21.83
N HIS A 695 10.27 45.43 -21.10
CA HIS A 695 10.44 45.34 -19.65
C HIS A 695 9.36 46.16 -18.91
N ASN A 696 8.08 45.90 -19.20
CA ASN A 696 6.95 46.74 -18.74
C ASN A 696 6.23 46.24 -17.47
N ARG A 697 6.70 45.15 -16.85
CA ARG A 697 6.10 44.54 -15.65
C ARG A 697 7.14 43.79 -14.80
N THR A 698 6.71 43.33 -13.62
CA THR A 698 7.46 42.38 -12.78
C THR A 698 7.47 40.97 -13.41
N GLY A 699 8.49 40.18 -13.07
CA GLY A 699 8.59 38.78 -13.45
C GLY A 699 8.94 38.52 -14.92
N LEU A 700 9.47 39.50 -15.65
CA LEU A 700 10.06 39.25 -16.98
C LEU A 700 11.48 38.71 -16.82
N LEU A 701 11.83 37.74 -17.67
CA LEU A 701 13.09 37.03 -17.63
C LEU A 701 13.93 37.41 -18.87
N SER A 702 15.13 37.93 -18.63
CA SER A 702 15.95 38.58 -19.65
C SER A 702 17.45 38.33 -19.41
N TYR A 703 18.27 38.34 -20.46
CA TYR A 703 19.71 38.08 -20.34
C TYR A 703 20.47 39.26 -19.74
N ALA A 704 21.34 38.97 -18.77
CA ALA A 704 22.28 39.93 -18.21
C ALA A 704 23.58 39.91 -19.02
N LYS A 705 23.78 40.92 -19.88
CA LYS A 705 24.98 41.12 -20.70
C LYS A 705 25.72 42.41 -20.34
N SER A 706 26.94 42.58 -20.86
CA SER A 706 27.80 43.73 -20.52
C SER A 706 28.01 44.73 -21.66
N LEU A 707 27.85 44.26 -22.89
CA LEU A 707 28.00 44.96 -24.16
C LEU A 707 26.96 44.41 -25.15
N ASP A 708 26.96 44.92 -26.38
CA ASP A 708 26.17 44.35 -27.47
C ASP A 708 26.66 42.95 -27.86
N ASP A 709 25.74 42.04 -28.23
CA ASP A 709 26.00 40.64 -28.58
C ASP A 709 26.82 39.84 -27.55
N THR A 710 26.71 40.18 -26.25
CA THR A 710 27.39 39.46 -25.15
C THR A 710 26.44 38.70 -24.23
N ASN A 711 25.36 38.15 -24.78
CA ASN A 711 24.51 37.22 -24.04
C ASN A 711 25.24 35.87 -23.88
N ASP A 712 25.13 35.24 -22.71
CA ASP A 712 25.79 33.94 -22.48
C ASP A 712 24.97 33.02 -21.55
N SER A 713 25.03 33.24 -20.23
CA SER A 713 24.35 32.40 -19.23
C SER A 713 23.75 33.17 -18.05
N GLN A 714 24.23 34.39 -17.78
CA GLN A 714 23.67 35.23 -16.75
C GLN A 714 22.31 35.80 -17.19
N PHE A 715 21.38 35.87 -16.26
CA PHE A 715 20.01 36.35 -16.49
C PHE A 715 19.56 37.22 -15.33
N PHE A 716 18.51 38.00 -15.56
CA PHE A 716 17.81 38.74 -14.53
C PHE A 716 16.29 38.60 -14.64
N ILE A 717 15.64 38.76 -13.48
CA ILE A 717 14.19 38.78 -13.32
C ILE A 717 13.79 40.20 -12.88
N THR A 718 12.83 40.82 -13.56
CA THR A 718 12.40 42.19 -13.22
C THR A 718 11.63 42.24 -11.89
N ASP A 719 12.02 43.15 -10.99
CA ASP A 719 11.27 43.49 -9.78
C ASP A 719 10.28 44.65 -10.01
N THR A 720 10.51 45.46 -11.04
CA THR A 720 9.61 46.52 -11.50
C THR A 720 9.69 46.72 -13.02
N ALA A 721 8.82 47.56 -13.56
CA ALA A 721 8.90 47.99 -14.96
C ALA A 721 10.18 48.79 -15.21
N THR A 722 11.02 48.28 -16.11
CA THR A 722 12.40 48.71 -16.39
C THR A 722 12.60 48.99 -17.89
N ARG A 723 11.60 49.61 -18.53
CA ARG A 723 11.52 49.95 -19.97
C ARG A 723 12.82 50.51 -20.59
N PHE A 724 13.68 51.17 -19.80
CA PHE A 724 14.97 51.67 -20.26
C PHE A 724 15.99 50.58 -20.64
N LEU A 725 15.67 49.30 -20.39
CA LEU A 725 16.41 48.11 -20.84
C LEU A 725 15.84 47.52 -22.15
N ASP A 726 14.77 48.09 -22.70
CA ASP A 726 14.14 47.61 -23.93
C ASP A 726 15.10 47.73 -25.11
N TYR A 727 15.24 46.62 -25.84
CA TYR A 727 16.16 46.50 -26.97
C TYR A 727 17.62 46.85 -26.58
N GLN A 728 17.93 46.65 -25.30
CA GLN A 728 19.28 46.56 -24.73
C GLN A 728 19.53 45.20 -24.08
N HIS A 729 18.49 44.41 -23.78
CA HIS A 729 18.59 43.11 -23.11
C HIS A 729 17.55 42.14 -23.66
N THR A 730 18.01 40.95 -24.04
CA THR A 730 17.19 39.91 -24.69
C THR A 730 16.23 39.27 -23.70
N ILE A 731 14.93 39.62 -23.78
CA ILE A 731 13.86 38.99 -22.99
C ILE A 731 13.50 37.64 -23.63
N PHE A 732 13.46 36.58 -22.83
CA PHE A 732 13.22 35.21 -23.32
C PHE A 732 12.17 34.42 -22.53
N GLY A 733 11.59 35.00 -21.47
CA GLY A 733 10.43 34.41 -20.79
C GLY A 733 9.68 35.34 -19.83
N VAL A 734 8.60 34.83 -19.24
CA VAL A 734 7.77 35.54 -18.25
C VAL A 734 7.26 34.61 -17.16
N LEU A 735 7.22 35.12 -15.93
CA LEU A 735 6.80 34.40 -14.75
C LEU A 735 5.33 33.95 -14.83
N THR A 736 5.11 32.65 -14.65
CA THR A 736 3.80 32.01 -14.58
C THR A 736 3.48 31.46 -13.18
N SER A 737 4.48 31.15 -12.35
CA SER A 737 4.28 30.73 -10.96
C SER A 737 5.39 31.25 -10.05
N GLY A 738 5.07 31.57 -8.79
CA GLY A 738 6.06 31.95 -7.78
C GLY A 738 6.27 33.46 -7.54
N GLU A 739 5.30 34.33 -7.88
CA GLU A 739 5.44 35.79 -7.66
C GLU A 739 5.69 36.14 -6.18
N ASP A 740 4.99 35.50 -5.23
CA ASP A 740 5.21 35.68 -3.78
C ASP A 740 6.67 35.34 -3.38
N LEU A 741 7.27 34.33 -4.03
CA LEU A 741 8.66 33.92 -3.78
C LEU A 741 9.64 34.88 -4.46
N ARG A 742 9.34 35.34 -5.67
CA ARG A 742 10.10 36.39 -6.37
C ARG A 742 10.13 37.70 -5.57
N GLU A 743 8.98 38.16 -5.08
CA GLU A 743 8.88 39.33 -4.19
C GLU A 743 9.68 39.09 -2.90
N SER A 744 9.61 37.89 -2.32
CA SER A 744 10.38 37.55 -1.12
C SER A 744 11.90 37.55 -1.36
N ILE A 745 12.37 37.10 -2.53
CA ILE A 745 13.78 37.19 -2.93
C ILE A 745 14.21 38.65 -3.13
N ALA A 746 13.37 39.50 -3.73
CA ALA A 746 13.66 40.93 -3.88
C ALA A 746 13.86 41.66 -2.53
N ASN A 747 13.31 41.11 -1.45
CA ASN A 747 13.32 41.69 -0.10
C ASN A 747 14.36 41.06 0.86
N VAL A 748 15.33 40.26 0.38
CA VAL A 748 16.39 39.69 1.24
C VAL A 748 17.40 40.75 1.74
N ASP A 749 18.05 40.48 2.88
CA ASP A 749 19.12 41.34 3.39
C ASP A 749 20.34 41.32 2.46
N ILE A 750 20.63 42.45 1.79
CA ILE A 750 21.79 42.64 0.90
C ILE A 750 23.00 43.29 1.59
N GLY A 751 24.18 43.09 1.02
CA GLY A 751 25.45 43.63 1.51
C GLY A 751 26.58 43.54 0.49
N THR A 752 27.81 43.74 0.96
CA THR A 752 29.00 43.64 0.11
C THR A 752 29.41 42.19 -0.12
N ASP A 753 29.58 41.79 -1.38
CA ASP A 753 30.10 40.46 -1.73
C ASP A 753 31.50 40.25 -1.12
N PRO A 754 31.74 39.15 -0.37
CA PRO A 754 33.05 38.83 0.20
C PRO A 754 34.15 38.58 -0.84
N ASN A 755 33.80 38.23 -2.08
CA ASN A 755 34.71 37.92 -3.19
C ASN A 755 34.85 39.10 -4.18
N ASN A 756 33.77 39.87 -4.42
CA ASN A 756 33.77 41.07 -5.27
C ASN A 756 33.34 42.32 -4.49
N VAL A 757 34.27 42.96 -3.78
CA VAL A 757 33.99 44.13 -2.91
C VAL A 757 33.42 45.38 -3.61
N SER A 758 33.25 45.34 -4.93
CA SER A 758 32.54 46.36 -5.73
C SER A 758 31.02 46.14 -5.73
N ASN A 759 30.56 44.90 -5.57
CA ASN A 759 29.15 44.53 -5.51
C ASN A 759 28.62 44.80 -4.09
N SER A 760 27.70 45.75 -3.94
CA SER A 760 27.01 46.10 -2.69
C SER A 760 25.56 45.59 -2.61
N GLU A 761 25.13 44.83 -3.61
CA GLU A 761 23.78 44.30 -3.82
C GLU A 761 23.76 42.76 -3.68
N PHE A 762 24.76 42.20 -2.99
CA PHE A 762 24.93 40.75 -2.83
C PHE A 762 24.06 40.23 -1.67
N PRO A 763 23.22 39.19 -1.87
CA PRO A 763 22.44 38.58 -0.80
C PRO A 763 23.32 38.05 0.34
N THR A 764 23.12 38.56 1.57
CA THR A 764 23.94 38.16 2.73
C THR A 764 23.65 36.75 3.24
N GLY A 765 22.49 36.20 2.87
CA GLY A 765 22.17 34.78 2.92
C GLY A 765 22.12 34.21 1.50
N ALA A 766 22.64 32.99 1.31
CA ALA A 766 22.71 32.34 0.00
C ALA A 766 21.30 32.04 -0.55
N VAL A 767 20.87 32.77 -1.59
CA VAL A 767 19.66 32.45 -2.35
C VAL A 767 20.08 31.55 -3.50
N THR A 768 19.80 30.25 -3.38
CA THR A 768 20.39 29.20 -4.22
C THR A 768 19.33 28.55 -5.10
N ILE A 769 19.62 28.42 -6.39
CA ILE A 769 18.90 27.54 -7.32
C ILE A 769 19.40 26.13 -7.03
N THR A 770 18.61 25.31 -6.34
CA THR A 770 19.01 23.94 -5.97
C THR A 770 18.86 22.96 -7.12
N SER A 771 17.92 23.24 -8.04
CA SER A 771 17.89 22.62 -9.37
C SER A 771 17.12 23.48 -10.37
N ALA A 772 17.46 23.33 -11.65
CA ALA A 772 16.69 23.88 -12.77
C ALA A 772 16.14 22.77 -13.68
N GLU A 773 14.94 22.97 -14.23
CA GLU A 773 14.27 22.00 -15.10
C GLU A 773 13.58 22.70 -16.28
N ILE A 774 13.67 22.10 -17.48
CA ILE A 774 12.85 22.46 -18.64
C ILE A 774 11.73 21.42 -18.75
N TYR A 775 10.47 21.87 -18.74
CA TYR A 775 9.31 20.99 -18.85
C TYR A 775 8.16 21.67 -19.58
N GLN A 776 7.21 20.87 -20.09
CA GLN A 776 5.97 21.37 -20.68
C GLN A 776 4.94 21.57 -19.55
N ASP A 777 4.58 22.83 -19.25
CA ASP A 777 3.54 23.12 -18.26
C ASP A 777 2.15 22.97 -18.89
N ASN A 778 1.42 21.93 -18.47
CA ASN A 778 0.06 21.63 -18.96
C ASN A 778 -1.04 22.35 -18.16
N GLN A 779 -0.69 23.21 -17.21
CA GLN A 779 -1.60 23.94 -16.33
C GLN A 779 -1.50 25.45 -16.53
N ARG A 780 -0.33 25.97 -16.87
CA ARG A 780 -0.05 27.40 -17.02
C ARG A 780 0.40 27.77 -18.43
N ALA A 781 0.11 29.00 -18.81
CA ALA A 781 0.55 29.59 -20.07
C ALA A 781 0.61 31.12 -19.97
N ALA A 782 1.17 31.80 -20.97
CA ALA A 782 1.22 33.25 -21.00
C ALA A 782 0.36 33.82 -22.14
N LEU A 783 -0.52 34.78 -21.81
CA LEU A 783 -1.33 35.56 -22.75
C LEU A 783 -0.70 36.94 -22.93
N LEU A 784 -0.31 37.28 -24.16
CA LEU A 784 0.08 38.64 -24.52
C LEU A 784 -1.13 39.44 -25.00
N LEU A 785 -1.38 40.55 -24.33
CA LEU A 785 -2.40 41.53 -24.68
C LEU A 785 -1.77 42.68 -25.50
N VAL A 786 -2.00 42.67 -26.82
CA VAL A 786 -1.45 43.68 -27.74
C VAL A 786 -2.50 44.73 -28.07
N ALA A 787 -2.31 45.96 -27.60
CA ALA A 787 -3.09 47.13 -27.99
C ALA A 787 -2.30 48.00 -28.99
N PRO A 788 -2.79 48.23 -30.22
CA PRO A 788 -2.11 49.09 -31.20
C PRO A 788 -1.89 50.51 -30.68
N GLU A 789 -0.77 51.13 -31.07
CA GLU A 789 -0.43 52.50 -30.70
C GLU A 789 -1.55 53.50 -31.10
N GLY A 790 -1.73 54.55 -30.28
CA GLY A 790 -2.73 55.60 -30.53
C GLY A 790 -4.20 55.22 -30.29
N VAL A 791 -4.52 53.98 -29.90
CA VAL A 791 -5.88 53.58 -29.49
C VAL A 791 -6.10 53.76 -27.98
N THR A 792 -7.34 54.02 -27.57
CA THR A 792 -7.73 54.07 -26.15
C THR A 792 -9.18 53.61 -26.01
N GLY A 793 -9.51 52.89 -24.95
CA GLY A 793 -10.88 52.42 -24.72
C GLY A 793 -11.00 51.38 -23.61
N GLU A 794 -12.12 50.67 -23.62
CA GLU A 794 -12.39 49.51 -22.78
C GLU A 794 -12.92 48.42 -23.70
N THR A 795 -12.42 47.19 -23.57
CA THR A 795 -12.93 46.03 -24.31
C THR A 795 -12.90 44.79 -23.41
N THR A 796 -13.47 43.69 -23.88
CA THR A 796 -13.43 42.40 -23.19
C THR A 796 -12.62 41.40 -24.01
N MET A 797 -11.91 40.51 -23.34
CA MET A 797 -11.23 39.36 -23.96
C MET A 797 -11.83 38.09 -23.38
N THR A 798 -12.33 37.17 -24.21
CA THR A 798 -12.75 35.84 -23.75
C THR A 798 -11.67 34.83 -24.09
N VAL A 799 -11.00 34.31 -23.06
CA VAL A 799 -9.98 33.27 -23.16
C VAL A 799 -10.66 31.92 -22.96
N THR A 800 -10.32 30.93 -23.78
CA THR A 800 -10.79 29.54 -23.65
C THR A 800 -9.59 28.60 -23.69
N ALA A 801 -9.44 27.77 -22.66
CA ALA A 801 -8.50 26.66 -22.61
C ALA A 801 -9.25 25.35 -22.88
N ARG A 802 -8.68 24.47 -23.70
CA ARG A 802 -9.29 23.20 -24.13
C ARG A 802 -8.26 22.08 -24.17
N ASP A 803 -8.60 20.91 -23.64
CA ASP A 803 -7.75 19.72 -23.71
C ASP A 803 -7.93 18.92 -25.03
N VAL A 804 -7.05 17.93 -25.24
CA VAL A 804 -7.08 17.05 -26.41
C VAL A 804 -8.36 16.19 -26.54
N ASN A 805 -9.11 15.99 -25.46
CA ASN A 805 -10.37 15.24 -25.43
C ASN A 805 -11.59 16.13 -25.68
N GLY A 806 -11.40 17.45 -25.68
CA GLY A 806 -12.43 18.46 -25.92
C GLY A 806 -13.12 19.00 -24.66
N ASN A 807 -12.62 18.70 -23.46
CA ASN A 807 -13.02 19.43 -22.25
C ASN A 807 -12.53 20.86 -22.37
N GLU A 808 -13.31 21.83 -21.89
CA GLU A 808 -12.97 23.25 -22.02
C GLU A 808 -13.41 24.07 -20.81
N THR A 809 -12.69 25.16 -20.58
CA THR A 809 -12.99 26.17 -19.57
C THR A 809 -12.70 27.55 -20.16
N SER A 810 -13.46 28.57 -19.75
CA SER A 810 -13.36 29.90 -20.35
C SER A 810 -13.58 31.01 -19.33
N GLN A 811 -12.84 32.10 -19.48
CA GLN A 811 -13.05 33.34 -18.74
C GLN A 811 -13.13 34.54 -19.67
N THR A 812 -14.10 35.43 -19.43
CA THR A 812 -14.11 36.78 -20.02
C THR A 812 -13.50 37.78 -19.04
N ILE A 813 -12.43 38.45 -19.45
CA ILE A 813 -11.74 39.51 -18.71
C ILE A 813 -12.08 40.88 -19.32
N THR A 814 -12.06 41.93 -18.50
CA THR A 814 -12.13 43.32 -18.97
C THR A 814 -10.71 43.87 -19.12
N VAL A 815 -10.46 44.57 -20.23
CA VAL A 815 -9.17 45.17 -20.56
C VAL A 815 -9.37 46.66 -20.83
N ASN A 816 -8.79 47.48 -19.97
CA ASN A 816 -8.69 48.93 -20.15
C ASN A 816 -7.49 49.22 -21.04
N ILE A 817 -7.65 50.06 -22.06
CA ILE A 817 -6.57 50.48 -22.95
C ILE A 817 -6.38 51.98 -22.78
N VAL A 818 -5.22 52.34 -22.25
CA VAL A 818 -4.85 53.73 -21.96
C VAL A 818 -3.77 54.21 -22.92
N ALA A 819 -3.69 55.53 -23.11
CA ALA A 819 -2.50 56.11 -23.73
C ALA A 819 -1.30 55.94 -22.77
N PRO A 820 -0.06 55.79 -23.26
CA PRO A 820 1.13 55.63 -22.41
C PRO A 820 1.20 56.70 -21.31
N THR A 821 1.21 56.28 -20.04
CA THR A 821 1.06 57.17 -18.88
C THR A 821 2.40 57.55 -18.27
N GLY A 822 3.14 58.41 -18.98
CA GLY A 822 4.44 58.88 -18.53
C GLY A 822 5.60 58.04 -19.05
N ASP A 823 5.35 57.20 -20.06
CA ASP A 823 6.38 56.67 -20.92
C ASP A 823 7.06 57.83 -21.65
N ASN A 824 8.22 58.24 -21.11
CA ASN A 824 9.17 59.13 -21.75
C ASN A 824 10.44 58.34 -22.09
N VAL A 825 10.35 57.01 -22.18
CA VAL A 825 11.47 56.16 -22.56
C VAL A 825 11.50 56.15 -24.09
N ASP A 826 12.60 56.65 -24.62
CA ASP A 826 12.97 56.54 -26.02
C ASP A 826 13.66 55.18 -26.13
N SER A 827 12.97 54.17 -26.66
CA SER A 827 13.51 52.81 -26.74
C SER A 827 14.61 52.75 -27.81
N ASN A 828 15.56 51.81 -27.71
CA ASN A 828 16.56 51.65 -28.77
C ASN A 828 15.94 51.05 -30.03
N PRO A 829 16.31 51.51 -31.24
CA PRO A 829 16.04 50.76 -32.47
C PRO A 829 16.93 49.53 -32.55
N PHE A 830 16.45 48.49 -33.22
CA PHE A 830 17.19 47.24 -33.46
C PHE A 830 17.03 46.72 -34.89
N LEU A 831 18.02 46.00 -35.41
CA LEU A 831 18.01 45.37 -36.73
C LEU A 831 17.08 44.14 -36.74
N ASP A 832 16.38 43.93 -37.86
CA ASP A 832 15.79 42.61 -38.11
C ASP A 832 16.92 41.61 -38.44
N ASP A 833 16.82 40.37 -37.93
CA ASP A 833 17.79 39.28 -38.18
C ASP A 833 18.26 39.19 -39.65
N ILE A 834 19.56 39.33 -39.86
CA ILE A 834 20.17 39.28 -41.19
C ILE A 834 20.57 37.84 -41.51
N PRO A 835 19.98 37.20 -42.55
CA PRO A 835 20.33 35.84 -42.94
C PRO A 835 21.71 35.77 -43.59
N ASP A 836 22.34 34.59 -43.55
CA ASP A 836 23.54 34.27 -44.33
C ASP A 836 23.39 34.71 -45.79
N LEU A 837 24.24 35.66 -46.21
CA LEU A 837 24.21 36.21 -47.55
C LEU A 837 24.99 35.31 -48.51
N ALA A 838 24.50 35.16 -49.74
CA ALA A 838 25.26 34.50 -50.81
C ALA A 838 25.94 35.55 -51.70
N GLY A 839 27.21 35.35 -52.04
CA GLY A 839 27.96 36.30 -52.86
C GLY A 839 28.84 35.71 -53.95
N PHE A 840 29.23 36.56 -54.90
CA PHE A 840 30.11 36.21 -56.02
C PHE A 840 31.39 37.04 -56.03
N TYR A 841 32.52 36.37 -56.24
CA TYR A 841 33.84 36.98 -56.39
C TYR A 841 33.86 38.09 -57.45
N ASN A 842 34.38 39.26 -57.09
CA ASN A 842 34.51 40.48 -57.91
C ASN A 842 33.19 41.04 -58.46
N VAL A 843 32.03 40.68 -57.89
CA VAL A 843 30.72 41.23 -58.27
C VAL A 843 30.21 42.12 -57.15
N GLN A 844 29.96 43.39 -57.46
CA GLN A 844 29.26 44.29 -56.53
C GLN A 844 27.84 43.79 -56.31
N GLN A 845 27.45 43.69 -55.05
CA GLN A 845 26.14 43.25 -54.60
C GLN A 845 25.61 44.21 -53.55
N THR A 846 24.31 44.10 -53.28
CA THR A 846 23.60 44.96 -52.33
C THR A 846 22.67 44.15 -51.46
N TYR A 847 22.62 44.48 -50.18
CA TYR A 847 21.61 44.00 -49.24
C TYR A 847 20.91 45.21 -48.61
N GLN A 848 19.63 45.08 -48.29
CA GLN A 848 18.84 46.15 -47.68
C GLN A 848 18.63 45.78 -46.22
N LEU A 849 19.26 46.51 -45.31
CA LEU A 849 18.97 46.40 -43.88
C LEU A 849 17.53 46.86 -43.63
N THR A 850 16.90 46.25 -42.64
CA THR A 850 15.65 46.71 -42.05
C THR A 850 15.82 46.71 -40.53
N SER A 851 15.10 47.60 -39.86
CA SER A 851 15.16 47.79 -38.42
C SER A 851 13.76 48.08 -37.89
N GLN A 852 13.53 47.75 -36.63
CA GLN A 852 12.36 48.17 -35.88
C GLN A 852 12.71 49.31 -34.95
N ASP A 853 11.73 50.17 -34.71
CA ASP A 853 11.73 51.20 -33.68
C ASP A 853 10.27 51.36 -33.23
N VAL A 854 10.00 51.22 -31.93
CA VAL A 854 8.63 51.17 -31.40
C VAL A 854 7.96 52.55 -31.33
N GLU A 855 8.74 53.62 -31.22
CA GLU A 855 8.27 55.01 -31.28
C GLU A 855 8.21 55.54 -32.74
N ASN A 856 8.65 54.73 -33.71
CA ASN A 856 8.78 55.01 -35.15
C ASN A 856 9.68 56.23 -35.42
N ASP A 857 10.87 56.19 -34.86
CA ASP A 857 11.86 57.24 -34.91
C ASP A 857 12.77 57.18 -36.14
N SER A 858 13.65 58.18 -36.26
CA SER A 858 14.62 58.25 -37.35
C SER A 858 15.90 57.56 -36.92
N VAL A 859 16.23 56.45 -37.57
CA VAL A 859 17.41 55.64 -37.29
C VAL A 859 18.57 55.97 -38.24
N ARG A 860 19.79 55.59 -37.86
CA ARG A 860 21.00 55.66 -38.68
C ARG A 860 21.66 54.29 -38.75
N TYR A 861 21.99 53.86 -39.95
CA TYR A 861 22.60 52.56 -40.21
C TYR A 861 24.12 52.68 -40.32
N LEU A 862 24.87 51.81 -39.66
CA LEU A 862 26.30 51.96 -39.48
C LEU A 862 27.09 50.85 -40.19
N ASP A 863 28.24 51.23 -40.76
CA ASP A 863 29.33 50.31 -41.11
C ASP A 863 30.53 50.48 -40.15
N LEU A 864 31.52 49.58 -40.23
CA LEU A 864 32.69 49.62 -39.35
C LEU A 864 33.42 50.97 -39.40
N ALA A 865 33.59 51.56 -40.57
CA ALA A 865 34.31 52.84 -40.72
C ALA A 865 33.54 54.00 -40.08
N GLN A 866 32.21 53.96 -40.10
CA GLN A 866 31.35 54.90 -39.39
C GLN A 866 31.44 54.70 -37.86
N ILE A 867 31.43 53.45 -37.38
CA ILE A 867 31.62 53.10 -35.96
C ILE A 867 32.99 53.57 -35.45
N GLU A 868 34.07 53.32 -36.19
CA GLU A 868 35.43 53.80 -35.87
C GLU A 868 35.46 55.34 -35.78
N THR A 869 34.83 56.03 -36.74
CA THR A 869 34.74 57.49 -36.76
C THR A 869 33.96 58.05 -35.57
N ILE A 870 32.88 57.38 -35.14
CA ILE A 870 32.13 57.72 -33.92
C ILE A 870 33.03 57.52 -32.69
N ASN A 871 33.74 56.40 -32.62
CA ASN A 871 34.62 56.05 -31.51
C ASN A 871 35.80 57.03 -31.31
N GLU A 872 36.31 57.69 -32.37
CA GLU A 872 37.30 58.77 -32.24
C GLU A 872 36.77 59.97 -31.41
N GLY A 873 35.45 60.19 -31.39
CA GLY A 873 34.78 61.28 -30.66
C GLY A 873 34.45 60.96 -29.20
N LEU A 874 34.54 59.70 -28.78
CA LEU A 874 34.08 59.21 -27.48
C LEU A 874 35.23 58.98 -26.49
N SER A 875 34.90 59.00 -25.20
CA SER A 875 35.83 58.47 -24.18
C SER A 875 35.71 56.95 -24.12
N SER A 876 36.78 56.24 -23.75
CA SER A 876 36.86 54.77 -23.82
C SER A 876 35.75 54.00 -23.09
N PHE A 877 35.06 54.62 -22.12
CA PHE A 877 33.93 54.01 -21.42
C PHE A 877 32.61 54.02 -22.22
N PHE A 878 32.51 54.83 -23.28
CA PHE A 878 31.32 54.94 -24.13
C PHE A 878 31.56 54.46 -25.56
N GLN A 879 32.80 54.12 -25.92
CA GLN A 879 33.12 53.61 -27.25
C GLN A 879 32.34 52.33 -27.55
N ILE A 880 31.71 52.29 -28.72
CA ILE A 880 31.04 51.11 -29.28
C ILE A 880 32.09 50.00 -29.40
N GLN A 881 31.89 48.91 -28.65
CA GLN A 881 32.71 47.71 -28.78
C GLN A 881 32.09 46.83 -29.87
N VAL A 882 32.88 46.53 -30.89
CA VAL A 882 32.43 45.67 -31.99
C VAL A 882 32.67 44.21 -31.59
N PRO A 883 31.68 43.30 -31.77
CA PRO A 883 31.84 41.86 -31.58
C PRO A 883 33.06 41.29 -32.34
N GLN A 884 33.56 40.13 -31.92
CA GLN A 884 34.66 39.48 -32.65
C GLN A 884 34.11 38.73 -33.87
N PHE A 885 34.63 39.04 -35.06
CA PHE A 885 34.28 38.38 -36.33
C PHE A 885 35.52 38.12 -37.19
N ASP A 886 35.42 37.19 -38.14
CA ASP A 886 36.51 36.87 -39.09
C ASP A 886 36.59 37.93 -40.20
N SER A 887 37.21 39.06 -39.86
CA SER A 887 37.39 40.22 -40.74
C SER A 887 38.51 40.00 -41.75
N ASP A 888 38.23 40.15 -43.05
CA ASP A 888 39.27 40.24 -44.08
C ASP A 888 39.51 41.72 -44.48
N ASP A 889 40.72 42.24 -44.21
CA ASP A 889 41.19 43.60 -44.56
C ASP A 889 41.05 43.95 -46.06
N SER A 890 40.81 42.97 -46.94
CA SER A 890 40.60 43.17 -48.38
C SER A 890 39.12 43.19 -48.82
N PHE A 891 38.18 43.08 -47.88
CA PHE A 891 36.74 43.13 -48.14
C PHE A 891 36.18 44.56 -48.05
N ASP A 892 36.00 45.21 -49.21
CA ASP A 892 35.36 46.52 -49.30
C ASP A 892 33.82 46.42 -49.21
N TYR A 893 33.24 47.04 -48.18
CA TYR A 893 31.80 47.30 -48.05
C TYR A 893 31.51 48.71 -47.52
N SER A 894 30.26 49.16 -47.65
CA SER A 894 29.76 50.43 -47.11
C SER A 894 28.26 50.34 -46.85
N VAL A 895 27.77 51.02 -45.82
CA VAL A 895 26.35 51.15 -45.52
C VAL A 895 25.89 52.59 -45.76
N ASP A 896 24.83 52.77 -46.55
CA ASP A 896 24.20 54.07 -46.70
C ASP A 896 23.47 54.46 -45.40
N ILE A 897 24.00 55.46 -44.71
CA ILE A 897 23.67 55.79 -43.32
C ILE A 897 22.21 56.22 -43.09
N ASP A 898 21.51 56.67 -44.13
CA ASP A 898 20.12 57.15 -44.06
C ASP A 898 19.11 56.12 -44.61
N THR A 899 19.56 55.11 -45.36
CA THR A 899 18.69 54.12 -46.02
C THR A 899 18.96 52.67 -45.68
N GLY A 900 20.08 52.33 -45.03
CA GLY A 900 20.45 50.95 -44.70
C GLY A 900 20.86 50.10 -45.89
N LEU A 901 21.13 50.71 -47.05
CA LEU A 901 21.57 49.96 -48.23
C LEU A 901 23.05 49.57 -48.08
N VAL A 902 23.30 48.32 -47.70
CA VAL A 902 24.64 47.70 -47.74
C VAL A 902 25.05 47.55 -49.20
N THR A 903 26.24 48.02 -49.55
CA THR A 903 26.89 47.73 -50.83
C THR A 903 28.25 47.09 -50.56
N TYR A 904 28.50 45.91 -51.12
CA TYR A 904 29.72 45.15 -50.88
C TYR A 904 30.27 44.52 -52.16
N THR A 905 31.59 44.33 -52.24
CA THR A 905 32.25 43.68 -53.40
C THR A 905 33.31 42.69 -52.91
N PRO A 906 33.01 41.38 -52.87
CA PRO A 906 33.97 40.36 -52.43
C PRO A 906 35.20 40.33 -53.36
N GLY A 907 36.42 40.36 -52.80
CA GLY A 907 37.68 40.32 -53.56
C GLY A 907 38.05 38.93 -54.11
N GLU A 908 39.20 38.83 -54.79
CA GLU A 908 39.84 37.53 -55.07
C GLU A 908 40.58 37.04 -53.82
N PHE A 909 39.88 36.28 -52.98
CA PHE A 909 40.51 35.50 -51.92
C PHE A 909 41.30 34.32 -52.52
N GLY A 910 42.22 33.74 -51.73
CA GLY A 910 43.06 32.60 -52.15
C GLY A 910 42.29 31.28 -52.21
N ASP A 911 42.99 30.15 -52.11
CA ASP A 911 42.37 28.80 -52.11
C ASP A 911 41.45 28.52 -50.87
N SER A 912 41.22 29.51 -50.03
CA SER A 912 40.23 29.61 -48.94
C SER A 912 40.09 31.12 -48.60
N PRO A 913 38.89 31.68 -48.34
CA PRO A 913 37.78 31.03 -47.66
C PRO A 913 36.50 30.87 -48.51
N GLU A 914 35.60 30.01 -48.01
CA GLU A 914 34.24 29.84 -48.54
C GLU A 914 33.26 30.86 -47.92
N THR A 915 33.69 31.61 -46.88
CA THR A 915 32.90 32.62 -46.14
C THR A 915 33.72 33.86 -45.78
N VAL A 916 33.08 35.03 -45.65
CA VAL A 916 33.66 36.30 -45.15
C VAL A 916 32.65 37.00 -44.23
N GLN A 917 33.10 37.67 -43.18
CA GLN A 917 32.21 38.40 -42.24
C GLN A 917 32.44 39.91 -42.25
N PHE A 918 31.39 40.66 -41.93
CA PHE A 918 31.44 42.12 -41.73
C PHE A 918 30.37 42.56 -40.72
N ILE A 919 30.60 43.67 -40.02
CA ILE A 919 29.64 44.22 -39.05
C ILE A 919 28.73 45.26 -39.70
N VAL A 920 27.46 45.28 -39.32
CA VAL A 920 26.55 46.41 -39.51
C VAL A 920 25.92 46.80 -38.17
N GLY A 921 25.28 47.95 -38.10
CA GLY A 921 24.48 48.32 -36.94
C GLY A 921 23.35 49.29 -37.25
N VAL A 922 22.49 49.52 -36.28
CA VAL A 922 21.50 50.59 -36.25
C VAL A 922 21.62 51.38 -34.95
N ALA A 923 21.38 52.69 -35.01
CA ALA A 923 21.35 53.56 -33.84
C ALA A 923 20.30 54.66 -34.00
N GLN A 924 19.81 55.19 -32.88
CA GLN A 924 18.87 56.31 -32.84
C GLN A 924 19.50 57.61 -33.36
N GLU A 925 18.77 58.45 -34.12
CA GLU A 925 19.21 59.82 -34.42
C GLU A 925 19.39 60.62 -33.10
N PRO A 926 20.52 61.33 -32.88
CA PRO A 926 20.73 62.13 -31.68
C PRO A 926 19.67 63.23 -31.43
N ARG A 927 18.65 62.94 -30.64
CA ARG A 927 17.51 63.85 -30.38
C ARG A 927 17.86 65.08 -29.54
N ASP A 928 18.64 64.91 -28.48
CA ASP A 928 18.99 65.97 -27.51
C ASP A 928 20.50 66.23 -27.37
N GLY A 929 21.31 65.69 -28.29
CA GLY A 929 22.77 65.86 -28.31
C GLY A 929 23.56 64.79 -27.55
N GLU A 930 22.89 63.76 -27.04
CA GLU A 930 23.55 62.50 -26.65
C GLU A 930 24.14 61.84 -27.90
N PRO A 931 25.43 61.46 -27.90
CA PRO A 931 26.07 60.83 -29.06
C PRO A 931 25.65 59.37 -29.19
N ILE A 932 25.71 58.85 -30.42
CA ILE A 932 25.71 57.39 -30.65
C ILE A 932 26.91 56.79 -29.91
N ASN A 933 26.67 55.76 -29.12
CA ASN A 933 27.61 55.13 -28.20
C ASN A 933 27.19 53.66 -27.92
N ASN A 934 27.94 52.93 -27.10
CA ASN A 934 27.68 51.51 -26.82
C ASN A 934 26.31 51.20 -26.17
N GLY A 935 25.59 52.19 -25.62
CA GLY A 935 24.28 51.98 -24.99
C GLY A 935 23.07 52.23 -25.91
N ASN A 936 23.28 52.72 -27.14
CA ASN A 936 22.20 53.07 -28.08
C ASN A 936 22.53 52.69 -29.53
N VAL A 937 23.24 51.58 -29.68
CA VAL A 937 23.51 50.89 -30.94
C VAL A 937 23.14 49.43 -30.75
N ASP A 938 22.60 48.84 -31.81
CA ASP A 938 22.39 47.41 -32.01
C ASP A 938 23.24 47.00 -33.22
N LEU A 939 24.02 45.95 -33.09
CA LEU A 939 25.00 45.46 -34.06
C LEU A 939 24.62 44.05 -34.54
N GLN A 940 25.03 43.68 -35.75
CA GLN A 940 24.96 42.29 -36.22
C GLN A 940 26.19 41.92 -37.07
N VAL A 941 26.73 40.73 -36.84
CA VAL A 941 27.82 40.13 -37.63
C VAL A 941 27.22 39.40 -38.83
N VAL A 942 27.34 40.00 -40.01
CA VAL A 942 26.79 39.43 -41.25
C VAL A 942 27.82 38.50 -41.90
N THR A 943 27.42 37.25 -42.12
CA THR A 943 28.23 36.26 -42.85
C THR A 943 27.83 36.21 -44.33
N ILE A 944 28.83 36.21 -45.23
CA ILE A 944 28.66 35.99 -46.66
C ILE A 944 29.32 34.67 -47.06
N THR A 945 28.56 33.73 -47.62
CA THR A 945 29.09 32.55 -48.32
C THR A 945 29.45 32.90 -49.77
N LEU A 946 30.70 32.67 -50.17
CA LEU A 946 31.24 33.08 -51.47
C LEU A 946 31.31 31.94 -52.49
N SER A 947 30.61 32.11 -53.60
CA SER A 947 30.61 31.21 -54.74
C SER A 947 31.39 31.79 -55.92
N GLN A 948 32.22 30.96 -56.57
CA GLN A 948 32.78 31.31 -57.88
C GLN A 948 31.63 31.57 -58.87
N PRO A 949 31.65 32.66 -59.66
CA PRO A 949 30.62 32.91 -60.66
C PRO A 949 30.65 31.77 -61.69
N SER A 950 29.60 30.94 -61.67
CA SER A 950 29.48 29.83 -62.60
C SER A 950 29.61 30.32 -64.04
N SER A 951 30.45 29.65 -64.84
CA SER A 951 30.77 30.10 -66.20
C SER A 951 29.55 29.95 -67.12
N LEU A 952 28.85 31.06 -67.34
CA LEU A 952 27.75 31.24 -68.31
C LEU A 952 28.20 31.03 -69.76
#